data_AF-A0A9P0HUT6-F1
#
_entry.id   AF-A0A9P0HUT6-F1
#
_cell.length_a   1.000
_cell.length_b   1.000
_cell.length_c   1.000
_cell.angle_alpha   90.00
_cell.angle_beta   90.00
_cell.angle_gamma   90.00
#
_symmetry.space_group_name_H-M   'P 1'
#
loop_
_entity.id
_entity.type
_entity.pdbx_description
1 polymer ?
#
loop_
_entity_poly.entity_id
_entity_poly.type
_entity_poly.pdbx_seq_one_letter_code
_entity_poly.pdbx_strand_id
1 'polypeptide(L)'
;MVATQLSREPLVRRCMRDTFFEKAKIDVKPTKKGSKEVDENHPCYVMKYVKGKPVRDLTADQYLKLHIAHQDKLLNVSISDHIGGHTTTSYIEEIKQLYYRDEFMQHVQEWNNIRQECVDVAIKKMLVPELIKELHTRLLEEAKEFVLRSCARKVYNWIKVAPFNVEFGDDDEDDWDTSKGIRVMGIAYVPDLAQASFACMVAPDGECTDFLRLPYLLKRKNTWREDERMQKESDLALIRNFILTKKPHAVVIGGESRDALMVAADLREIISNLVEDEQFPQIPVEIMDNDLAKVYANSLKGESDFRDYPMLLRQAVSLARRLQDPLVEFSQLCTPDDEILCLRFHPLQEQLSKEELLDVVTLEFVNRTNEVGVDINEVVANPICGNLVQFVCGLGPRKGTTLIKILKQTNQRLENRTQLVTTCHMGPKVFINCAGFIKIDTNALGDSTEAYVEVLDGSRVHPETYEWARKMAVDALEYDDEDANPAGALEEILEKPEKLKDLDLDAFAEELERQSFGNKSITLYDIRSELNHRYKDLRVAYQSPGPELMFDMLTKETPETFYIGKLVTATVIGISHRKPEKDQLDQANPVRNDETGLWQCPFCLKNDFPELSEVWNHFDAGGCPGQATGVRIRLDNGITGYIHIKNLSDKHVTDPAQRVTRGQMIHCRVTKIEVERFSIEATSKSSDLLDKNHDWRPQKDPYYDHENEKKDLHTEEEAKKNRQKLTYIKRVIVHPAFHNISYIEAEKIMATMEQGDVIVRPSSKGADHLTVTWKVADGIYQHIDVREEGKENAFSLGQSLWIGNEEFEDLDEIIARHVNPMAAYVRDMFAFKYLKDTEGGLKDKAEEYLKEEKKKNPAKIHYIVSVSKNYPGKFLLSYLPRARCKHEYISITPNGFRFRGQFFESVNSLFKWFKEHFSDPIPGTPSTPRSAMSARTPYTNTPGPMPINMNAEAIQRVAQNMPNHMLHSLSQVASHTPHYPHTPGAYSLHQYPATPYTPSGQTPFMTPYTTPRYGSGMTPGHQSIMSSGSITSPQSSTPGQPVFLHPGSITPSHRTPVANFHRPGGTHPEDWGKKAEEWVAKKRENASRTPRSTPNSGTPRHGTPRDDANKNRTPRYADNDFTSPRPGANFTSPRYSNWNKVAGTPNSHISAYEDANYDARSLKSPRPPPAQGKYDPYELGQGKSPRYSLTPRSTPRTINSPRSMSLGDSTPLYDESI
;
A
#
# COMPACT_ATOMS: atom_id res chain seq x y z
N MET A 1 22.97 42.42 -10.58
CA MET A 1 22.52 42.95 -11.89
C MET A 1 22.99 42.07 -13.05
N VAL A 2 24.30 42.02 -13.38
CA VAL A 2 24.81 41.24 -14.52
C VAL A 2 24.38 39.76 -14.46
N ALA A 3 24.54 39.09 -13.32
CA ALA A 3 24.06 37.72 -13.11
C ALA A 3 22.54 37.55 -13.37
N THR A 4 21.74 38.56 -13.03
CA THR A 4 20.28 38.61 -13.26
C THR A 4 19.95 38.73 -14.74
N GLN A 5 20.72 39.52 -15.50
CA GLN A 5 20.59 39.63 -16.95
C GLN A 5 20.96 38.29 -17.61
N LEU A 6 22.09 37.70 -17.22
CA LEU A 6 22.56 36.41 -17.71
C LEU A 6 21.55 35.27 -17.42
N SER A 7 20.93 35.25 -16.23
CA SER A 7 19.88 34.28 -15.87
C SER A 7 18.54 34.45 -16.61
N ARG A 8 18.37 35.56 -17.35
CA ARG A 8 17.18 35.89 -18.13
C ARG A 8 17.41 35.77 -19.64
N GLU A 9 18.65 35.58 -20.08
CA GLU A 9 19.02 35.44 -21.49
C GLU A 9 18.43 34.14 -22.08
N PRO A 10 17.53 34.21 -23.09
CA PRO A 10 16.79 33.03 -23.56
C PRO A 10 17.67 31.91 -24.09
N LEU A 11 18.79 32.25 -24.76
CA LEU A 11 19.74 31.27 -25.29
C LEU A 11 20.46 30.51 -24.16
N VAL A 12 20.86 31.22 -23.09
CA VAL A 12 21.48 30.62 -21.90
C VAL A 12 20.47 29.74 -21.17
N ARG A 13 19.23 30.22 -20.96
CA ARG A 13 18.16 29.42 -20.35
C ARG A 13 17.86 28.14 -21.12
N ARG A 14 17.83 28.19 -22.46
CA ARG A 14 17.63 27.01 -23.31
C ARG A 14 18.78 26.02 -23.20
N CYS A 15 20.01 26.45 -23.46
CA CYS A 15 21.18 25.57 -23.39
C CYS A 15 21.37 24.95 -21.98
N MET A 16 21.11 25.72 -20.93
CA MET A 16 21.12 25.23 -19.54
C MET A 16 20.00 24.23 -19.26
N ARG A 17 18.77 24.45 -19.75
CA ARG A 17 17.66 23.49 -19.62
C ARG A 17 18.02 22.18 -20.29
N ASP A 18 18.36 22.23 -21.58
CA ASP A 18 18.56 21.05 -22.41
C ASP A 18 19.69 20.18 -21.80
N THR A 19 20.81 20.81 -21.41
CA THR A 19 21.92 20.12 -20.71
C THR A 19 21.58 19.65 -19.30
N PHE A 20 20.75 20.40 -18.55
CA PHE A 20 20.32 19.99 -17.21
C PHE A 20 19.40 18.77 -17.28
N PHE A 21 18.40 18.77 -18.15
CA PHE A 21 17.37 17.74 -18.22
C PHE A 21 17.97 16.40 -18.70
N GLU A 22 18.93 16.42 -19.63
CA GLU A 22 19.64 15.22 -20.09
C GLU A 22 20.53 14.59 -18.99
N LYS A 23 21.17 15.43 -18.17
CA LYS A 23 22.19 15.02 -17.18
C LYS A 23 21.69 14.99 -15.74
N ALA A 24 20.46 15.42 -15.47
CA ALA A 24 19.87 15.47 -14.14
C ALA A 24 19.81 14.07 -13.51
N LYS A 25 20.00 14.05 -12.20
CA LYS A 25 20.02 12.83 -11.40
C LYS A 25 19.14 12.97 -10.17
N ILE A 26 18.44 11.92 -9.82
CA ILE A 26 17.56 11.85 -8.66
C ILE A 26 18.20 11.02 -7.54
N ASP A 27 18.18 11.57 -6.33
CA ASP A 27 18.55 10.92 -5.08
C ASP A 27 17.29 10.77 -4.22
N VAL A 28 17.11 9.59 -3.61
CA VAL A 28 15.97 9.26 -2.74
C VAL A 28 16.50 8.65 -1.45
N LYS A 29 16.08 9.21 -0.31
CA LYS A 29 16.44 8.70 1.02
C LYS A 29 15.21 8.67 1.93
N PRO A 30 15.05 7.68 2.83
CA PRO A 30 13.90 7.64 3.71
C PRO A 30 14.04 8.66 4.85
N THR A 31 12.91 9.19 5.31
CA THR A 31 12.83 9.94 6.56
C THR A 31 12.76 8.98 7.75
N LYS A 32 12.89 9.49 8.98
CA LYS A 32 12.66 8.70 10.22
C LYS A 32 11.29 8.01 10.28
N LYS A 33 10.31 8.46 9.48
CA LYS A 33 8.99 7.83 9.29
C LYS A 33 9.10 6.70 8.27
N GLY A 34 9.51 6.99 7.03
CA GLY A 34 9.61 6.01 5.96
C GLY A 34 10.68 4.93 6.15
N SER A 35 11.70 5.14 7.00
CA SER A 35 12.62 4.07 7.41
C SER A 35 11.86 2.88 8.02
N LYS A 36 10.73 3.14 8.70
CA LYS A 36 9.87 2.12 9.34
C LYS A 36 8.66 1.74 8.48
N GLU A 37 7.99 2.72 7.89
CA GLU A 37 6.70 2.51 7.19
C GLU A 37 6.85 2.05 5.74
N VAL A 38 8.00 2.28 5.09
CA VAL A 38 8.32 1.66 3.80
C VAL A 38 8.90 0.26 4.07
N ASP A 39 8.01 -0.70 4.30
CA ASP A 39 8.32 -2.14 4.46
C ASP A 39 8.43 -2.85 3.10
N GLU A 40 8.50 -4.18 3.08
CA GLU A 40 8.60 -4.98 1.84
C GLU A 40 7.33 -4.92 0.95
N ASN A 41 6.17 -4.53 1.51
CA ASN A 41 4.91 -4.42 0.79
C ASN A 41 4.67 -3.03 0.19
N HIS A 42 5.38 -2.01 0.66
CA HIS A 42 5.20 -0.63 0.21
C HIS A 42 5.76 -0.42 -1.23
N PRO A 43 5.01 0.16 -2.19
CA PRO A 43 5.43 0.26 -3.61
C PRO A 43 6.81 0.89 -3.83
N CYS A 44 7.20 1.88 -3.02
CA CYS A 44 8.52 2.53 -3.10
C CYS A 44 9.68 1.76 -2.44
N TYR A 45 9.49 0.53 -1.92
CA TYR A 45 10.53 -0.25 -1.23
C TYR A 45 11.77 -0.51 -2.10
N VAL A 46 11.54 -0.89 -3.35
CA VAL A 46 12.56 -1.07 -4.41
C VAL A 46 13.39 0.21 -4.64
N MET A 47 12.80 1.38 -4.36
CA MET A 47 13.38 2.71 -4.55
C MET A 47 13.68 3.46 -3.24
N LYS A 48 13.68 2.76 -2.08
CA LYS A 48 13.79 3.39 -0.74
C LYS A 48 15.09 4.16 -0.53
N TYR A 49 16.18 3.70 -1.14
CA TYR A 49 17.51 4.32 -1.14
C TYR A 49 18.05 4.37 -2.57
N VAL A 50 17.67 5.36 -3.38
CA VAL A 50 18.20 5.55 -4.74
C VAL A 50 19.24 6.66 -4.75
N LYS A 51 20.29 6.54 -5.56
CA LYS A 51 21.35 7.54 -5.64
C LYS A 51 21.92 7.72 -7.02
N GLY A 52 21.91 8.96 -7.50
CA GLY A 52 22.50 9.33 -8.78
C GLY A 52 21.83 8.72 -10.01
N LYS A 53 20.58 8.21 -9.88
CA LYS A 53 19.79 7.65 -10.98
C LYS A 53 19.53 8.75 -12.01
N PRO A 54 19.90 8.60 -13.29
CA PRO A 54 19.56 9.57 -14.32
C PRO A 54 18.05 9.75 -14.42
N VAL A 55 17.58 10.99 -14.58
CA VAL A 55 16.16 11.30 -14.63
C VAL A 55 15.45 10.59 -15.79
N ARG A 56 16.13 10.46 -16.94
CA ARG A 56 15.66 9.70 -18.12
C ARG A 56 15.53 8.18 -17.90
N ASP A 57 16.08 7.65 -16.81
CA ASP A 57 16.00 6.22 -16.45
C ASP A 57 14.81 5.97 -15.50
N LEU A 58 13.99 6.99 -15.19
CA LEU A 58 12.69 6.85 -14.55
C LEU A 58 11.66 6.37 -15.60
N THR A 59 10.87 5.37 -15.26
CA THR A 59 9.86 4.80 -16.18
C THR A 59 8.50 4.70 -15.52
N ALA A 60 7.45 4.67 -16.36
CA ALA A 60 6.06 4.49 -15.93
C ALA A 60 5.67 5.47 -14.80
N ASP A 61 5.02 4.97 -13.75
CA ASP A 61 4.54 5.73 -12.60
C ASP A 61 5.57 5.85 -11.45
N GLN A 62 6.85 5.45 -11.65
CA GLN A 62 7.88 5.47 -10.60
C GLN A 62 8.02 6.84 -9.94
N TYR A 63 8.05 7.92 -10.75
CA TYR A 63 8.19 9.27 -10.22
C TYR A 63 6.93 9.73 -9.47
N LEU A 64 5.73 9.34 -9.91
CA LEU A 64 4.48 9.62 -9.20
C LEU A 64 4.45 8.89 -7.84
N LYS A 65 4.83 7.61 -7.79
CA LYS A 65 5.01 6.83 -6.55
C LYS A 65 5.99 7.52 -5.58
N LEU A 66 7.14 8.00 -6.09
CA LEU A 66 8.13 8.75 -5.30
C LEU A 66 7.59 10.11 -4.82
N HIS A 67 6.79 10.81 -5.64
CA HIS A 67 6.21 12.10 -5.31
C HIS A 67 5.17 11.97 -4.18
N ILE A 68 4.30 10.97 -4.22
CA ILE A 68 3.32 10.67 -3.16
C ILE A 68 4.06 10.37 -1.84
N ALA A 69 5.03 9.46 -1.87
CA ALA A 69 5.85 9.12 -0.72
C ALA A 69 6.66 10.31 -0.17
N HIS A 70 6.91 11.34 -0.99
CA HIS A 70 7.49 12.60 -0.54
C HIS A 70 6.47 13.50 0.17
N GLN A 71 5.26 13.65 -0.38
CA GLN A 71 4.16 14.40 0.27
C GLN A 71 3.79 13.78 1.64
N ASP A 72 3.73 12.45 1.73
CA ASP A 72 3.50 11.68 2.97
C ASP A 72 4.66 11.74 3.98
N LYS A 73 5.75 12.41 3.61
CA LYS A 73 6.99 12.56 4.39
C LYS A 73 7.63 11.22 4.73
N LEU A 74 7.43 10.20 3.89
CA LEU A 74 8.08 8.89 3.98
C LEU A 74 9.49 8.97 3.38
N LEU A 75 9.61 9.56 2.20
CA LEU A 75 10.87 9.73 1.47
C LEU A 75 11.22 11.20 1.30
N ASN A 76 12.51 11.50 1.23
CA ASN A 76 13.04 12.76 0.74
C ASN A 76 13.58 12.52 -0.67
N VAL A 77 13.04 13.24 -1.64
CA VAL A 77 13.36 13.11 -3.07
C VAL A 77 14.02 14.41 -3.51
N SER A 78 15.25 14.33 -4.01
CA SER A 78 16.03 15.51 -4.40
C SER A 78 16.69 15.29 -5.75
N ILE A 79 16.49 16.22 -6.68
CA ILE A 79 17.27 16.28 -7.93
C ILE A 79 18.60 16.97 -7.63
N SER A 80 19.71 16.41 -8.10
CA SER A 80 21.05 16.94 -7.90
C SER A 80 21.23 18.27 -8.63
N ASP A 81 21.87 19.24 -7.96
CA ASP A 81 22.30 20.53 -8.50
C ASP A 81 23.59 20.42 -9.34
N HIS A 82 24.30 19.28 -9.25
CA HIS A 82 25.60 19.08 -9.87
C HIS A 82 25.49 18.53 -11.30
N ILE A 83 25.61 19.41 -12.29
CA ILE A 83 25.70 19.05 -13.71
C ILE A 83 27.13 18.56 -14.03
N GLY A 84 27.26 17.32 -14.51
CA GLY A 84 28.55 16.79 -14.98
C GLY A 84 29.04 17.46 -16.27
N GLY A 85 30.30 17.89 -16.27
CA GLY A 85 30.97 18.42 -17.46
C GLY A 85 31.21 17.37 -18.54
N HIS A 86 31.78 17.81 -19.67
CA HIS A 86 32.24 16.94 -20.77
C HIS A 86 33.75 16.65 -20.66
N THR A 87 34.51 17.61 -20.13
CA THR A 87 35.98 17.53 -19.94
C THR A 87 36.39 17.85 -18.51
N THR A 88 35.51 18.50 -17.74
CA THR A 88 35.71 18.89 -16.34
C THR A 88 34.71 18.18 -15.43
N THR A 89 34.93 18.23 -14.11
CA THR A 89 34.02 17.60 -13.14
C THR A 89 32.62 18.24 -13.17
N SER A 90 32.53 19.57 -13.33
CA SER A 90 31.27 20.30 -13.33
C SER A 90 31.13 21.20 -14.57
N TYR A 91 30.00 21.07 -15.27
CA TYR A 91 29.66 21.86 -16.46
C TYR A 91 29.67 23.38 -16.22
N ILE A 92 29.53 23.81 -14.97
CA ILE A 92 29.60 25.23 -14.58
C ILE A 92 31.03 25.79 -14.77
N GLU A 93 32.06 24.96 -14.55
CA GLU A 93 33.45 25.36 -14.79
C GLU A 93 33.79 25.40 -16.29
N GLU A 94 33.15 24.54 -17.12
CA GLU A 94 33.17 24.66 -18.59
C GLU A 94 32.53 25.99 -19.06
N ILE A 95 31.37 26.37 -18.52
CA ILE A 95 30.71 27.64 -18.88
C ILE A 95 31.55 28.85 -18.45
N LYS A 96 32.21 28.80 -17.28
CA LYS A 96 33.12 29.88 -16.82
C LYS A 96 34.25 30.17 -17.81
N GLN A 97 34.74 29.18 -18.57
CA GLN A 97 35.76 29.42 -19.59
C GLN A 97 35.25 30.29 -20.75
N LEU A 98 33.95 30.23 -21.09
CA LEU A 98 33.34 31.08 -22.13
C LEU A 98 33.35 32.58 -21.77
N TYR A 99 33.51 32.90 -20.48
CA TYR A 99 33.59 34.27 -19.96
C TYR A 99 34.99 34.66 -19.48
N TYR A 100 35.97 33.76 -19.60
CA TYR A 100 37.36 34.01 -19.26
C TYR A 100 38.10 34.74 -20.39
N ARG A 101 39.14 35.52 -20.05
CA ARG A 101 40.07 36.10 -21.02
C ARG A 101 41.49 35.70 -20.64
N ASP A 102 42.20 35.10 -21.59
CA ASP A 102 43.55 34.58 -21.37
C ASP A 102 44.61 35.69 -21.52
N GLU A 103 44.62 36.60 -20.54
CA GLU A 103 45.55 37.73 -20.46
C GLU A 103 46.13 37.81 -19.05
N PHE A 104 47.47 37.82 -18.92
CA PHE A 104 48.16 37.78 -17.62
C PHE A 104 48.21 39.11 -16.85
N MET A 105 47.53 40.16 -17.33
CA MET A 105 47.47 41.44 -16.62
C MET A 105 46.58 41.33 -15.38
N GLN A 106 47.05 41.82 -14.23
CA GLN A 106 46.32 41.77 -12.95
C GLN A 106 44.88 42.29 -13.07
N HIS A 107 44.67 43.45 -13.71
CA HIS A 107 43.34 44.01 -13.93
C HIS A 107 42.41 43.07 -14.72
N VAL A 108 42.94 42.32 -15.70
CA VAL A 108 42.12 41.35 -16.46
C VAL A 108 41.80 40.12 -15.62
N GLN A 109 42.71 39.69 -14.74
CA GLN A 109 42.44 38.63 -13.75
C GLN A 109 41.36 39.06 -12.75
N GLU A 110 41.40 40.30 -12.25
CA GLU A 110 40.36 40.86 -11.38
C GLU A 110 38.98 40.90 -12.10
N TRP A 111 38.94 41.32 -13.36
CA TRP A 111 37.71 41.25 -14.16
C TRP A 111 37.27 39.81 -14.50
N ASN A 112 38.19 38.87 -14.68
CA ASN A 112 37.88 37.46 -14.88
C ASN A 112 37.21 36.88 -13.62
N ASN A 113 37.72 37.18 -12.43
CA ASN A 113 37.13 36.77 -11.16
C ASN A 113 35.69 37.27 -11.01
N ILE A 114 35.44 38.56 -11.27
CA ILE A 114 34.09 39.17 -11.21
C ILE A 114 33.15 38.52 -12.25
N ARG A 115 33.63 38.23 -13.46
CA ARG A 115 32.85 37.51 -14.48
C ARG A 115 32.51 36.09 -14.05
N GLN A 116 33.46 35.34 -13.49
CA GLN A 116 33.22 33.99 -12.99
C GLN A 116 32.26 33.95 -11.80
N GLU A 117 32.34 34.91 -10.87
CA GLU A 117 31.37 35.04 -9.78
C GLU A 117 29.95 35.37 -10.31
N CYS A 118 29.84 36.26 -11.30
CA CYS A 118 28.55 36.57 -11.94
C CYS A 118 27.93 35.34 -12.62
N VAL A 119 28.74 34.50 -13.27
CA VAL A 119 28.31 33.22 -13.86
C VAL A 119 27.87 32.24 -12.78
N ASP A 120 28.64 32.08 -11.70
CA ASP A 120 28.30 31.19 -10.58
C ASP A 120 26.99 31.60 -9.89
N VAL A 121 26.78 32.90 -9.67
CA VAL A 121 25.53 33.43 -9.10
C VAL A 121 24.36 33.22 -10.06
N ALA A 122 24.53 33.51 -11.35
CA ALA A 122 23.47 33.31 -12.35
C ALA A 122 23.03 31.85 -12.44
N ILE A 123 23.98 30.91 -12.46
CA ILE A 123 23.68 29.49 -12.63
C ILE A 123 23.22 28.86 -11.31
N LYS A 124 24.06 28.87 -10.27
CA LYS A 124 23.81 28.12 -9.03
C LYS A 124 22.68 28.72 -8.17
N LYS A 125 22.53 30.05 -8.16
CA LYS A 125 21.55 30.73 -7.28
C LYS A 125 20.26 31.17 -7.99
N MET A 126 20.20 31.15 -9.33
CA MET A 126 19.03 31.60 -10.08
C MET A 126 18.51 30.53 -11.05
N LEU A 127 19.33 30.08 -12.02
CA LEU A 127 18.87 29.13 -13.04
C LEU A 127 18.60 27.72 -12.50
N VAL A 128 19.55 27.09 -11.82
CA VAL A 128 19.41 25.69 -11.37
C VAL A 128 18.21 25.49 -10.42
N PRO A 129 17.94 26.38 -9.44
CA PRO A 129 16.74 26.27 -8.60
C PRO A 129 15.40 26.48 -9.33
N GLU A 130 15.39 27.18 -10.47
CA GLU A 130 14.21 27.27 -11.35
C GLU A 130 14.07 25.99 -12.20
N LEU A 131 15.17 25.54 -12.83
CA LEU A 131 15.19 24.33 -13.67
C LEU A 131 14.87 23.04 -12.89
N ILE A 132 15.26 22.95 -11.61
CA ILE A 132 14.87 21.85 -10.72
C ILE A 132 13.34 21.82 -10.52
N LYS A 133 12.69 22.98 -10.34
CA LYS A 133 11.23 23.07 -10.20
C LYS A 133 10.51 22.77 -11.51
N GLU A 134 11.04 23.28 -12.62
CA GLU A 134 10.53 23.02 -13.96
C GLU A 134 10.57 21.51 -14.27
N LEU A 135 11.70 20.85 -14.00
CA LEU A 135 11.88 19.42 -14.17
C LEU A 135 11.00 18.59 -13.21
N HIS A 136 10.89 18.98 -11.93
CA HIS A 136 9.98 18.32 -10.98
C HIS A 136 8.51 18.36 -11.42
N THR A 137 8.11 19.43 -12.12
CA THR A 137 6.75 19.61 -12.64
C THR A 137 6.54 18.75 -13.88
N ARG A 138 7.44 18.86 -14.86
CA ARG A 138 7.42 18.05 -16.09
C ARG A 138 7.40 16.54 -15.82
N LEU A 139 8.22 16.06 -14.88
CA LEU A 139 8.23 14.63 -14.52
C LEU A 139 6.92 14.18 -13.85
N LEU A 140 6.20 15.10 -13.18
CA LEU A 140 4.90 14.79 -12.61
C LEU A 140 3.84 14.70 -13.71
N GLU A 141 3.91 15.58 -14.70
CA GLU A 141 3.06 15.58 -15.90
C GLU A 141 3.29 14.30 -16.72
N GLU A 142 4.53 13.98 -17.08
CA GLU A 142 4.90 12.75 -17.83
C GLU A 142 4.46 11.46 -17.09
N ALA A 143 4.64 11.40 -15.77
CA ALA A 143 4.20 10.24 -14.97
C ALA A 143 2.67 10.15 -14.81
N LYS A 144 1.96 11.28 -14.77
CA LYS A 144 0.49 11.32 -14.81
C LYS A 144 -0.06 10.91 -16.18
N GLU A 145 0.56 11.38 -17.25
CA GLU A 145 0.18 11.04 -18.63
C GLU A 145 0.31 9.53 -18.88
N PHE A 146 1.37 8.90 -18.36
CA PHE A 146 1.50 7.44 -18.38
C PHE A 146 0.32 6.75 -17.69
N VAL A 147 -0.11 7.23 -16.51
CA VAL A 147 -1.25 6.65 -15.78
C VAL A 147 -2.56 6.89 -16.53
N LEU A 148 -2.78 8.07 -17.13
CA LEU A 148 -3.93 8.36 -17.99
C LEU A 148 -4.00 7.39 -19.19
N ARG A 149 -2.89 7.21 -19.92
CA ARG A 149 -2.76 6.24 -21.02
C ARG A 149 -3.02 4.79 -20.56
N SER A 150 -2.62 4.45 -19.33
CA SER A 150 -2.90 3.15 -18.71
C SER A 150 -4.40 2.96 -18.41
N CYS A 151 -5.06 3.99 -17.88
CA CYS A 151 -6.52 4.00 -17.68
C CYS A 151 -7.28 3.86 -19.01
N ALA A 152 -6.88 4.63 -20.05
CA ALA A 152 -7.43 4.54 -21.40
C ALA A 152 -7.38 3.10 -21.93
N ARG A 153 -6.18 2.50 -21.91
CA ARG A 153 -5.95 1.12 -22.34
C ARG A 153 -6.75 0.10 -21.52
N LYS A 154 -7.06 0.37 -20.24
CA LYS A 154 -7.90 -0.50 -19.42
C LYS A 154 -9.37 -0.42 -19.84
N VAL A 155 -9.91 0.78 -20.08
CA VAL A 155 -11.26 0.98 -20.64
C VAL A 155 -11.38 0.35 -22.02
N TYR A 156 -10.48 0.69 -22.95
CA TYR A 156 -10.41 0.11 -24.28
C TYR A 156 -10.46 -1.43 -24.24
N ASN A 157 -9.67 -2.08 -23.38
CA ASN A 157 -9.67 -3.54 -23.25
C ASN A 157 -10.99 -4.14 -22.72
N TRP A 158 -11.86 -3.35 -22.08
CA TRP A 158 -13.18 -3.76 -21.65
C TRP A 158 -14.28 -3.55 -22.71
N ILE A 159 -14.24 -2.41 -23.44
CA ILE A 159 -15.29 -2.04 -24.41
C ILE A 159 -14.95 -2.37 -25.88
N LYS A 160 -13.74 -2.87 -26.18
CA LYS A 160 -13.37 -3.46 -27.49
C LYS A 160 -13.95 -4.87 -27.72
N VAL A 161 -14.71 -5.40 -26.76
CA VAL A 161 -15.26 -6.75 -26.81
C VAL A 161 -16.64 -6.70 -27.46
N ALA A 162 -16.84 -7.59 -28.44
CA ALA A 162 -18.08 -7.70 -29.20
C ALA A 162 -19.22 -8.32 -28.35
N PRO A 163 -20.48 -8.28 -28.82
CA PRO A 163 -21.57 -9.03 -28.22
C PRO A 163 -21.24 -10.52 -28.11
N PHE A 164 -21.73 -11.20 -27.08
CA PHE A 164 -21.58 -12.66 -27.00
C PHE A 164 -22.48 -13.33 -28.04
N ASN A 165 -21.87 -14.08 -28.97
CA ASN A 165 -22.58 -14.88 -29.96
C ASN A 165 -22.59 -16.36 -29.55
N VAL A 166 -23.70 -17.04 -29.82
CA VAL A 166 -23.85 -18.49 -29.74
C VAL A 166 -24.67 -18.94 -30.94
N GLU A 167 -24.19 -19.98 -31.61
CA GLU A 167 -24.88 -20.64 -32.71
C GLU A 167 -25.38 -22.01 -32.24
N PHE A 168 -26.66 -22.29 -32.52
CA PHE A 168 -27.32 -23.57 -32.31
C PHE A 168 -27.49 -24.28 -33.67
N GLY A 169 -27.96 -25.52 -33.71
CA GLY A 169 -28.04 -26.28 -34.95
C GLY A 169 -29.24 -25.89 -35.81
N ASP A 170 -29.14 -26.08 -37.14
CA ASP A 170 -30.28 -25.89 -38.08
C ASP A 170 -31.47 -26.85 -37.81
N ASP A 171 -31.27 -27.87 -36.96
CA ASP A 171 -32.29 -28.82 -36.49
C ASP A 171 -33.06 -28.35 -35.22
N ASP A 172 -32.63 -27.25 -34.56
CA ASP A 172 -33.22 -26.75 -33.30
C ASP A 172 -34.50 -25.90 -33.52
N GLU A 173 -35.39 -25.86 -32.50
CA GLU A 173 -36.67 -25.14 -32.56
C GLU A 173 -36.51 -23.60 -32.73
N ASP A 174 -37.50 -22.93 -33.34
CA ASP A 174 -37.61 -21.44 -33.45
C ASP A 174 -37.28 -20.68 -32.16
N ASP A 175 -37.56 -21.29 -30.99
CA ASP A 175 -37.23 -20.76 -29.67
C ASP A 175 -35.72 -20.49 -29.47
N TRP A 176 -34.83 -21.11 -30.24
CA TRP A 176 -33.37 -20.97 -30.12
C TRP A 176 -32.74 -19.95 -31.08
N ASP A 177 -33.55 -19.24 -31.89
CA ASP A 177 -33.12 -18.12 -32.74
C ASP A 177 -32.30 -17.06 -31.96
N THR A 178 -31.06 -16.82 -32.39
CA THR A 178 -30.15 -15.80 -31.86
C THR A 178 -30.01 -14.56 -32.77
N SER A 179 -30.68 -14.52 -33.93
CA SER A 179 -30.58 -13.42 -34.91
C SER A 179 -31.04 -12.07 -34.35
N LYS A 180 -31.89 -12.08 -33.32
CA LYS A 180 -32.42 -10.90 -32.61
C LYS A 180 -31.67 -10.61 -31.30
N GLY A 181 -30.49 -11.20 -31.11
CA GLY A 181 -29.72 -11.16 -29.87
C GLY A 181 -30.07 -12.31 -28.92
N ILE A 182 -29.37 -12.37 -27.79
CA ILE A 182 -29.37 -13.55 -26.91
C ILE A 182 -30.15 -13.36 -25.58
N ARG A 183 -30.81 -14.43 -25.12
CA ARG A 183 -31.39 -14.53 -23.77
C ARG A 183 -30.32 -14.98 -22.78
N VAL A 184 -30.08 -14.21 -21.71
CA VAL A 184 -29.00 -14.48 -20.75
C VAL A 184 -29.52 -14.66 -19.32
N MET A 185 -29.13 -15.76 -18.68
CA MET A 185 -29.37 -15.99 -17.26
C MET A 185 -28.20 -15.45 -16.42
N GLY A 186 -28.40 -14.32 -15.75
CA GLY A 186 -27.40 -13.74 -14.84
C GLY A 186 -27.53 -14.27 -13.41
N ILE A 187 -26.42 -14.54 -12.73
CA ILE A 187 -26.38 -15.03 -11.34
C ILE A 187 -25.39 -14.20 -10.50
N ALA A 188 -25.87 -13.60 -9.41
CA ALA A 188 -25.06 -12.84 -8.47
C ALA A 188 -25.21 -13.36 -7.03
N TYR A 189 -24.10 -13.31 -6.28
CA TYR A 189 -24.02 -13.75 -4.89
C TYR A 189 -22.94 -12.97 -4.12
N VAL A 190 -22.97 -13.07 -2.79
CA VAL A 190 -21.88 -12.65 -1.87
C VAL A 190 -21.41 -13.92 -1.15
N PRO A 191 -20.11 -14.10 -0.83
CA PRO A 191 -19.59 -15.25 -0.05
C PRO A 191 -19.99 -15.21 1.44
N ASP A 192 -21.25 -14.90 1.75
CA ASP A 192 -21.89 -14.98 3.06
C ASP A 192 -23.10 -15.93 2.98
N LEU A 193 -23.06 -16.99 3.79
CA LEU A 193 -24.13 -17.99 3.88
C LEU A 193 -25.42 -17.47 4.53
N ALA A 194 -25.43 -16.26 5.09
CA ALA A 194 -26.63 -15.58 5.57
C ALA A 194 -27.36 -14.79 4.47
N GLN A 195 -26.69 -14.44 3.37
CA GLN A 195 -27.26 -13.67 2.27
C GLN A 195 -27.73 -14.60 1.14
N ALA A 196 -28.93 -14.37 0.62
CA ALA A 196 -29.44 -15.14 -0.51
C ALA A 196 -28.82 -14.67 -1.83
N SER A 197 -28.39 -15.62 -2.65
CA SER A 197 -28.03 -15.37 -4.05
C SER A 197 -29.28 -15.05 -4.88
N PHE A 198 -29.08 -14.41 -6.02
CA PHE A 198 -30.15 -14.13 -6.98
C PHE A 198 -29.75 -14.58 -8.38
N ALA A 199 -30.73 -15.08 -9.12
CA ALA A 199 -30.62 -15.32 -10.55
C ALA A 199 -31.73 -14.55 -11.28
N CYS A 200 -31.46 -14.06 -12.48
CA CYS A 200 -32.44 -13.39 -13.34
C CYS A 200 -32.36 -13.91 -14.76
N MET A 201 -33.48 -13.85 -15.48
CA MET A 201 -33.50 -13.94 -16.94
C MET A 201 -33.51 -12.54 -17.53
N VAL A 202 -32.69 -12.31 -18.55
CA VAL A 202 -32.68 -11.08 -19.34
C VAL A 202 -32.96 -11.43 -20.80
N ALA A 203 -33.96 -10.75 -21.38
CA ALA A 203 -34.36 -10.89 -22.77
C ALA A 203 -33.39 -10.16 -23.73
N PRO A 204 -33.45 -10.38 -25.06
CA PRO A 204 -32.47 -9.83 -26.00
C PRO A 204 -32.42 -8.30 -26.05
N ASP A 205 -33.51 -7.63 -25.67
CA ASP A 205 -33.64 -6.19 -25.47
C ASP A 205 -32.97 -5.67 -24.17
N GLY A 206 -32.48 -6.57 -23.31
CA GLY A 206 -31.91 -6.22 -22.02
C GLY A 206 -32.93 -6.02 -20.89
N GLU A 207 -34.22 -6.30 -21.09
CA GLU A 207 -35.22 -6.28 -20.01
C GLU A 207 -35.14 -7.54 -19.12
N CYS A 208 -35.33 -7.37 -17.81
CA CYS A 208 -35.31 -8.45 -16.83
C CYS A 208 -36.72 -9.05 -16.68
N THR A 209 -36.96 -10.18 -17.37
CA THR A 209 -38.29 -10.81 -17.46
C THR A 209 -38.70 -11.57 -16.20
N ASP A 210 -37.78 -12.33 -15.60
CA ASP A 210 -38.04 -13.18 -14.42
C ASP A 210 -36.83 -13.27 -13.50
N PHE A 211 -37.03 -13.67 -12.24
CA PHE A 211 -35.94 -13.91 -11.29
C PHE A 211 -36.23 -14.98 -10.23
N LEU A 212 -35.16 -15.55 -9.69
CA LEU A 212 -35.16 -16.45 -8.55
C LEU A 212 -34.38 -15.86 -7.37
N ARG A 213 -34.84 -16.16 -6.16
CA ARG A 213 -34.09 -15.95 -4.90
C ARG A 213 -33.62 -17.31 -4.39
N LEU A 214 -32.31 -17.47 -4.23
CA LEU A 214 -31.62 -18.74 -3.99
C LEU A 214 -30.86 -18.66 -2.65
N PRO A 215 -31.54 -18.91 -1.51
CA PRO A 215 -30.98 -18.72 -0.17
C PRO A 215 -29.91 -19.73 0.22
N TYR A 216 -29.74 -20.82 -0.55
CA TYR A 216 -28.92 -21.98 -0.20
C TYR A 216 -27.92 -22.37 -1.29
N LEU A 217 -27.83 -21.62 -2.39
CA LEU A 217 -26.93 -21.86 -3.53
C LEU A 217 -25.45 -22.10 -3.13
N LEU A 218 -24.96 -21.44 -2.08
CA LEU A 218 -23.57 -21.54 -1.62
C LEU A 218 -23.31 -22.69 -0.62
N LYS A 219 -24.34 -23.50 -0.29
CA LYS A 219 -24.17 -24.74 0.47
C LYS A 219 -23.60 -25.84 -0.43
N ARG A 220 -22.92 -26.80 0.19
CA ARG A 220 -22.19 -27.87 -0.51
C ARG A 220 -23.08 -29.11 -0.66
N LYS A 221 -23.29 -29.57 -1.89
CA LYS A 221 -23.95 -30.84 -2.23
C LYS A 221 -23.41 -32.02 -1.42
N ASN A 222 -22.08 -32.08 -1.26
CA ASN A 222 -21.37 -33.11 -0.49
C ASN A 222 -21.13 -32.74 0.99
N THR A 223 -22.03 -31.99 1.63
CA THR A 223 -22.00 -31.76 3.09
C THR A 223 -22.46 -33.02 3.84
N TRP A 224 -21.99 -33.21 5.08
CA TRP A 224 -22.41 -34.33 5.94
C TRP A 224 -23.76 -34.08 6.63
N ARG A 225 -24.28 -32.84 6.57
CA ARG A 225 -25.53 -32.42 7.20
C ARG A 225 -26.68 -32.56 6.21
N GLU A 226 -27.54 -33.54 6.45
CA GLU A 226 -28.71 -33.85 5.61
C GLU A 226 -29.54 -32.60 5.27
N ASP A 227 -29.86 -31.78 6.28
CA ASP A 227 -30.64 -30.54 6.12
C ASP A 227 -29.99 -29.54 5.16
N GLU A 228 -28.66 -29.38 5.22
CA GLU A 228 -27.92 -28.47 4.34
C GLU A 228 -27.84 -29.00 2.90
N ARG A 229 -27.78 -30.33 2.73
CA ARG A 229 -27.80 -30.97 1.41
C ARG A 229 -29.17 -30.82 0.75
N MET A 230 -30.25 -31.20 1.43
CA MET A 230 -31.62 -31.06 0.91
C MET A 230 -31.95 -29.59 0.56
N GLN A 231 -31.45 -28.63 1.35
CA GLN A 231 -31.60 -27.21 1.08
C GLN A 231 -30.85 -26.75 -0.18
N LYS A 232 -29.63 -27.25 -0.43
CA LYS A 232 -28.89 -27.01 -1.68
C LYS A 232 -29.58 -27.67 -2.88
N GLU A 233 -30.03 -28.91 -2.74
CA GLU A 233 -30.73 -29.66 -3.79
C GLU A 233 -32.06 -28.99 -4.18
N SER A 234 -32.79 -28.40 -3.22
CA SER A 234 -33.98 -27.58 -3.49
C SER A 234 -33.68 -26.35 -4.37
N ASP A 235 -32.61 -25.61 -4.08
CA ASP A 235 -32.20 -24.46 -4.91
C ASP A 235 -31.75 -24.90 -6.31
N LEU A 236 -31.04 -26.03 -6.42
CA LEU A 236 -30.65 -26.61 -7.72
C LEU A 236 -31.86 -27.08 -8.54
N ALA A 237 -32.89 -27.64 -7.91
CA ALA A 237 -34.13 -28.04 -8.59
C ALA A 237 -34.92 -26.83 -9.11
N LEU A 238 -34.97 -25.72 -8.35
CA LEU A 238 -35.56 -24.46 -8.82
C LEU A 238 -34.80 -23.93 -10.06
N ILE A 239 -33.47 -24.04 -10.06
CA ILE A 239 -32.64 -23.65 -11.21
C ILE A 239 -32.88 -24.54 -12.43
N ARG A 240 -32.90 -25.88 -12.29
CA ARG A 240 -33.22 -26.80 -13.41
C ARG A 240 -34.54 -26.41 -14.08
N ASN A 241 -35.59 -26.22 -13.27
CA ASN A 241 -36.91 -25.86 -13.77
C ASN A 241 -36.93 -24.49 -14.45
N PHE A 242 -36.16 -23.52 -13.95
CA PHE A 242 -36.06 -22.17 -14.52
C PHE A 242 -35.31 -22.15 -15.86
N ILE A 243 -34.19 -22.88 -15.97
CA ILE A 243 -33.46 -23.06 -17.23
C ILE A 243 -34.38 -23.72 -18.28
N LEU A 244 -35.04 -24.83 -17.92
CA LEU A 244 -35.97 -25.54 -18.80
C LEU A 244 -37.16 -24.67 -19.24
N THR A 245 -37.75 -23.89 -18.33
CA THR A 245 -38.93 -23.05 -18.63
C THR A 245 -38.59 -21.78 -19.42
N LYS A 246 -37.38 -21.24 -19.27
CA LYS A 246 -37.01 -19.91 -19.80
C LYS A 246 -35.97 -19.96 -20.93
N LYS A 247 -35.47 -21.15 -21.29
CA LYS A 247 -34.54 -21.43 -22.41
C LYS A 247 -33.45 -20.33 -22.57
N PRO A 248 -32.59 -20.07 -21.56
CA PRO A 248 -31.48 -19.12 -21.73
C PRO A 248 -30.51 -19.63 -22.80
N HIS A 249 -30.04 -18.75 -23.67
CA HIS A 249 -28.97 -19.06 -24.64
C HIS A 249 -27.60 -19.13 -23.96
N ALA A 250 -27.41 -18.42 -22.85
CA ALA A 250 -26.18 -18.44 -22.05
C ALA A 250 -26.45 -18.22 -20.56
N VAL A 251 -25.56 -18.72 -19.69
CA VAL A 251 -25.60 -18.47 -18.23
C VAL A 251 -24.31 -17.78 -17.80
N VAL A 252 -24.41 -16.70 -17.03
CA VAL A 252 -23.25 -15.94 -16.50
C VAL A 252 -23.28 -15.80 -14.99
N ILE A 253 -22.14 -16.08 -14.36
CA ILE A 253 -21.97 -16.09 -12.90
C ILE A 253 -21.01 -14.97 -12.50
N GLY A 254 -21.40 -14.17 -11.51
CA GLY A 254 -20.55 -13.14 -10.93
C GLY A 254 -19.30 -13.71 -10.26
N GLY A 255 -18.13 -13.29 -10.72
CA GLY A 255 -16.82 -13.71 -10.23
C GLY A 255 -16.42 -13.08 -8.91
N GLU A 256 -17.23 -13.27 -7.86
CA GLU A 256 -16.99 -12.66 -6.55
C GLU A 256 -15.94 -13.41 -5.70
N SER A 257 -15.88 -14.74 -5.85
CA SER A 257 -15.02 -15.60 -5.05
C SER A 257 -14.80 -16.96 -5.73
N ARG A 258 -13.90 -17.78 -5.16
CA ARG A 258 -13.71 -19.18 -5.56
C ARG A 258 -15.00 -20.01 -5.60
N ASP A 259 -16.03 -19.67 -4.83
CA ASP A 259 -17.30 -20.43 -4.83
C ASP A 259 -18.07 -20.32 -6.17
N ALA A 260 -17.74 -19.35 -7.04
CA ALA A 260 -18.20 -19.32 -8.44
C ALA A 260 -17.85 -20.61 -9.20
N LEU A 261 -16.71 -21.24 -8.91
CA LEU A 261 -16.31 -22.51 -9.53
C LEU A 261 -17.23 -23.67 -9.13
N MET A 262 -17.74 -23.65 -7.88
CA MET A 262 -18.71 -24.65 -7.41
C MET A 262 -20.06 -24.43 -8.10
N VAL A 263 -20.54 -23.18 -8.13
CA VAL A 263 -21.80 -22.82 -8.81
C VAL A 263 -21.73 -23.17 -10.31
N ALA A 264 -20.62 -22.87 -10.99
CA ALA A 264 -20.43 -23.22 -12.39
C ALA A 264 -20.40 -24.74 -12.64
N ALA A 265 -19.82 -25.52 -11.72
CA ALA A 265 -19.85 -26.98 -11.79
C ALA A 265 -21.27 -27.53 -11.59
N ASP A 266 -22.00 -27.06 -10.57
CA ASP A 266 -23.39 -27.46 -10.31
C ASP A 266 -24.30 -27.14 -11.51
N LEU A 267 -24.11 -25.98 -12.17
CA LEU A 267 -24.90 -25.57 -13.34
C LEU A 267 -24.57 -26.38 -14.60
N ARG A 268 -23.30 -26.68 -14.85
CA ARG A 268 -22.90 -27.56 -15.97
C ARG A 268 -23.43 -28.99 -15.77
N GLU A 269 -23.49 -29.48 -14.53
CA GLU A 269 -24.16 -30.75 -14.22
C GLU A 269 -25.67 -30.68 -14.52
N ILE A 270 -26.36 -29.61 -14.12
CA ILE A 270 -27.78 -29.40 -14.45
C ILE A 270 -28.01 -29.38 -15.97
N ILE A 271 -27.18 -28.66 -16.72
CA ILE A 271 -27.33 -28.55 -18.19
C ILE A 271 -27.04 -29.89 -18.86
N SER A 272 -25.98 -30.61 -18.49
CA SER A 272 -25.70 -31.97 -19.01
C SER A 272 -26.89 -32.90 -18.79
N ASN A 273 -27.49 -32.88 -17.60
CA ASN A 273 -28.67 -33.67 -17.30
C ASN A 273 -29.91 -33.24 -18.12
N LEU A 274 -30.05 -31.95 -18.50
CA LEU A 274 -31.13 -31.48 -19.38
C LEU A 274 -30.90 -31.87 -20.84
N VAL A 275 -29.65 -31.91 -21.31
CA VAL A 275 -29.28 -32.45 -22.63
C VAL A 275 -29.63 -33.94 -22.72
N GLU A 276 -29.35 -34.70 -21.66
CA GLU A 276 -29.63 -36.15 -21.58
C GLU A 276 -31.12 -36.48 -21.34
N ASP A 277 -31.81 -35.76 -20.45
CA ASP A 277 -33.21 -36.05 -20.07
C ASP A 277 -34.25 -35.44 -21.03
N GLU A 278 -34.03 -34.21 -21.52
CA GLU A 278 -35.08 -33.36 -22.14
C GLU A 278 -34.75 -32.91 -23.57
N GLN A 279 -33.68 -33.45 -24.19
CA GLN A 279 -33.15 -33.02 -25.50
C GLN A 279 -32.77 -31.53 -25.59
N PHE A 280 -32.41 -30.91 -24.46
CA PHE A 280 -32.04 -29.50 -24.38
C PHE A 280 -30.68 -29.23 -25.06
N PRO A 281 -30.46 -28.12 -25.79
CA PRO A 281 -29.18 -27.84 -26.43
C PRO A 281 -28.09 -27.46 -25.41
N GLN A 282 -26.82 -27.68 -25.76
CA GLN A 282 -25.68 -27.44 -24.87
C GLN A 282 -25.34 -25.94 -24.77
N ILE A 283 -25.90 -25.26 -23.77
CA ILE A 283 -25.63 -23.83 -23.52
C ILE A 283 -24.33 -23.59 -22.73
N PRO A 284 -23.60 -22.49 -22.97
CA PRO A 284 -22.40 -22.11 -22.22
C PRO A 284 -22.70 -21.59 -20.80
N VAL A 285 -21.76 -21.83 -19.89
CA VAL A 285 -21.78 -21.34 -18.50
C VAL A 285 -20.49 -20.58 -18.22
N GLU A 286 -20.58 -19.25 -18.24
CA GLU A 286 -19.46 -18.32 -18.09
C GLU A 286 -19.32 -17.78 -16.66
N ILE A 287 -18.09 -17.37 -16.34
CA ILE A 287 -17.77 -16.65 -15.09
C ILE A 287 -17.23 -15.28 -15.49
N MET A 288 -17.86 -14.22 -15.01
CA MET A 288 -17.56 -12.85 -15.43
C MET A 288 -17.27 -11.95 -14.25
N ASP A 289 -16.33 -11.02 -14.43
CA ASP A 289 -16.04 -10.00 -13.44
C ASP A 289 -17.30 -9.18 -13.10
N ASN A 290 -17.49 -8.92 -11.81
CA ASN A 290 -18.68 -8.28 -11.25
C ASN A 290 -18.42 -6.88 -10.70
N ASP A 291 -17.23 -6.30 -10.86
CA ASP A 291 -16.94 -4.95 -10.36
C ASP A 291 -17.81 -3.89 -11.10
N LEU A 292 -18.07 -4.03 -12.41
CA LEU A 292 -19.07 -3.22 -13.14
C LEU A 292 -20.46 -3.34 -12.50
N ALA A 293 -20.93 -4.57 -12.35
CA ALA A 293 -22.26 -4.86 -11.82
C ALA A 293 -22.45 -4.34 -10.39
N LYS A 294 -21.40 -4.38 -9.56
CA LYS A 294 -21.38 -3.78 -8.22
C LYS A 294 -21.58 -2.27 -8.25
N VAL A 295 -20.93 -1.55 -9.17
CA VAL A 295 -21.11 -0.10 -9.30
C VAL A 295 -22.50 0.22 -9.83
N TYR A 296 -22.96 -0.43 -10.91
CA TYR A 296 -24.32 -0.23 -11.44
C TYR A 296 -25.42 -0.55 -10.40
N ALA A 297 -25.27 -1.62 -9.62
CA ALA A 297 -26.25 -1.96 -8.59
C ALA A 297 -26.26 -1.01 -7.37
N ASN A 298 -25.32 -0.07 -7.30
CA ASN A 298 -25.30 1.02 -6.32
C ASN A 298 -25.44 2.42 -6.97
N SER A 299 -25.63 2.48 -8.29
CA SER A 299 -25.76 3.75 -9.03
C SER A 299 -27.19 4.31 -8.94
N LEU A 300 -27.32 5.62 -9.11
CA LEU A 300 -28.62 6.27 -9.20
C LEU A 300 -29.41 5.78 -10.42
N LYS A 301 -28.71 5.39 -11.50
CA LYS A 301 -29.30 4.74 -12.67
C LYS A 301 -29.90 3.37 -12.30
N GLY A 302 -29.15 2.52 -11.61
CA GLY A 302 -29.62 1.19 -11.18
C GLY A 302 -30.73 1.23 -10.14
N GLU A 303 -30.75 2.24 -9.25
CA GLU A 303 -31.88 2.50 -8.34
C GLU A 303 -33.12 3.06 -9.05
N SER A 304 -32.95 3.83 -10.13
CA SER A 304 -34.06 4.34 -10.93
C SER A 304 -34.67 3.27 -11.84
N ASP A 305 -33.84 2.45 -12.49
CA ASP A 305 -34.27 1.40 -13.41
C ASP A 305 -35.03 0.28 -12.68
N PHE A 306 -34.57 -0.11 -11.49
CA PHE A 306 -35.09 -1.27 -10.76
C PHE A 306 -35.29 -0.99 -9.26
N ARG A 307 -36.10 0.03 -8.95
CA ARG A 307 -36.35 0.54 -7.58
C ARG A 307 -36.69 -0.54 -6.54
N ASP A 308 -37.55 -1.48 -6.91
CA ASP A 308 -38.04 -2.51 -6.00
C ASP A 308 -37.12 -3.75 -5.94
N TYR A 309 -36.03 -3.80 -6.73
CA TYR A 309 -35.11 -4.93 -6.77
C TYR A 309 -33.98 -4.78 -5.73
N PRO A 310 -33.68 -5.84 -4.95
CA PRO A 310 -32.54 -5.83 -4.04
C PRO A 310 -31.22 -5.71 -4.82
N MET A 311 -30.20 -5.12 -4.20
CA MET A 311 -28.89 -4.86 -4.84
C MET A 311 -28.32 -6.07 -5.58
N LEU A 312 -28.37 -7.29 -5.03
CA LEU A 312 -27.88 -8.49 -5.71
C LEU A 312 -28.67 -8.86 -6.97
N LEU A 313 -29.97 -8.62 -7.02
CA LEU A 313 -30.75 -8.84 -8.25
C LEU A 313 -30.34 -7.82 -9.33
N ARG A 314 -30.11 -6.57 -8.94
CA ARG A 314 -29.55 -5.54 -9.85
C ARG A 314 -28.15 -5.89 -10.35
N GLN A 315 -27.31 -6.53 -9.53
CA GLN A 315 -26.01 -7.08 -9.97
C GLN A 315 -26.18 -8.23 -10.98
N ALA A 316 -27.16 -9.13 -10.77
CA ALA A 316 -27.42 -10.24 -11.69
C ALA A 316 -27.85 -9.74 -13.08
N VAL A 317 -28.72 -8.73 -13.14
CA VAL A 317 -29.17 -8.10 -14.41
C VAL A 317 -27.98 -7.45 -15.14
N SER A 318 -27.15 -6.70 -14.42
CA SER A 318 -25.97 -6.06 -15.02
C SER A 318 -24.93 -7.07 -15.54
N LEU A 319 -24.73 -8.20 -14.84
CA LEU A 319 -23.88 -9.29 -15.33
C LEU A 319 -24.41 -9.90 -16.64
N ALA A 320 -25.73 -10.08 -16.76
CA ALA A 320 -26.36 -10.58 -17.98
C ALA A 320 -26.20 -9.59 -19.15
N ARG A 321 -26.49 -8.30 -18.93
CA ARG A 321 -26.30 -7.23 -19.93
C ARG A 321 -24.84 -7.06 -20.35
N ARG A 322 -23.89 -7.21 -19.43
CA ARG A 322 -22.45 -7.18 -19.73
C ARG A 322 -22.01 -8.32 -20.64
N LEU A 323 -22.70 -9.47 -20.63
CA LEU A 323 -22.48 -10.53 -21.61
C LEU A 323 -23.16 -10.23 -22.95
N GLN A 324 -24.35 -9.61 -22.94
CA GLN A 324 -25.05 -9.20 -24.16
C GLN A 324 -24.25 -8.16 -24.96
N ASP A 325 -23.91 -7.01 -24.38
CA ASP A 325 -22.93 -6.09 -24.97
C ASP A 325 -22.16 -5.30 -23.86
N PRO A 326 -20.84 -5.50 -23.73
CA PRO A 326 -20.01 -4.75 -22.79
C PRO A 326 -20.04 -3.23 -22.99
N LEU A 327 -19.99 -2.72 -24.22
CA LEU A 327 -19.99 -1.29 -24.53
C LEU A 327 -21.29 -0.62 -24.07
N VAL A 328 -22.43 -1.26 -24.33
CA VAL A 328 -23.76 -0.79 -23.88
C VAL A 328 -23.83 -0.74 -22.36
N GLU A 329 -23.44 -1.80 -21.65
CA GLU A 329 -23.54 -1.86 -20.19
C GLU A 329 -22.52 -0.95 -19.48
N PHE A 330 -21.28 -0.85 -19.96
CA PHE A 330 -20.31 0.11 -19.42
C PHE A 330 -20.78 1.56 -19.61
N SER A 331 -21.52 1.86 -20.69
CA SER A 331 -22.10 3.20 -20.90
C SER A 331 -23.20 3.59 -19.90
N GLN A 332 -23.77 2.63 -19.15
CA GLN A 332 -24.77 2.92 -18.11
C GLN A 332 -24.19 3.68 -16.92
N LEU A 333 -22.86 3.63 -16.72
CA LEU A 333 -22.16 4.40 -15.68
C LEU A 333 -21.69 5.79 -16.14
N CYS A 334 -21.82 6.12 -17.41
CA CYS A 334 -21.48 7.43 -17.96
C CYS A 334 -22.62 8.43 -17.74
N THR A 335 -22.89 8.69 -16.47
CA THR A 335 -23.92 9.58 -15.94
C THR A 335 -23.32 10.94 -15.52
N PRO A 336 -24.14 11.99 -15.32
CA PRO A 336 -23.66 13.30 -14.85
C PRO A 336 -23.03 13.32 -13.44
N ASP A 337 -23.09 12.20 -12.71
CA ASP A 337 -22.52 12.01 -11.38
C ASP A 337 -21.14 11.29 -11.42
N ASP A 338 -20.58 11.10 -12.62
CA ASP A 338 -19.28 10.47 -12.91
C ASP A 338 -19.11 9.05 -12.35
N GLU A 339 -20.20 8.26 -12.27
CA GLU A 339 -20.22 6.94 -11.63
C GLU A 339 -19.22 5.94 -12.27
N ILE A 340 -18.89 6.13 -13.55
CA ILE A 340 -17.83 5.42 -14.28
C ILE A 340 -16.46 5.52 -13.58
N LEU A 341 -16.16 6.62 -12.89
CA LEU A 341 -14.90 6.84 -12.17
C LEU A 341 -14.79 6.02 -10.86
N CYS A 342 -15.87 5.37 -10.42
CA CYS A 342 -15.84 4.39 -9.34
C CYS A 342 -15.23 3.04 -9.77
N LEU A 343 -15.08 2.79 -11.07
CA LEU A 343 -14.29 1.66 -11.57
C LEU A 343 -12.79 1.94 -11.39
N ARG A 344 -12.04 0.92 -10.96
CA ARG A 344 -10.60 1.03 -10.73
C ARG A 344 -9.81 0.60 -11.96
N PHE A 345 -9.54 1.55 -12.84
CA PHE A 345 -8.70 1.40 -14.02
C PHE A 345 -7.21 1.24 -13.67
N HIS A 346 -6.71 2.02 -12.71
CA HIS A 346 -5.31 2.02 -12.27
C HIS A 346 -5.17 2.29 -10.75
N PRO A 347 -4.23 1.64 -10.03
CA PRO A 347 -4.05 1.86 -8.59
C PRO A 347 -3.76 3.30 -8.15
N LEU A 348 -3.29 4.16 -9.07
CA LEU A 348 -2.98 5.57 -8.81
C LEU A 348 -3.93 6.57 -9.48
N GLN A 349 -5.10 6.14 -9.97
CA GLN A 349 -6.02 7.05 -10.69
C GLN A 349 -6.51 8.23 -9.83
N GLU A 350 -6.58 8.06 -8.50
CA GLU A 350 -6.95 9.10 -7.53
C GLU A 350 -5.96 10.29 -7.48
N GLN A 351 -4.80 10.17 -8.13
CA GLN A 351 -3.73 11.18 -8.18
C GLN A 351 -3.78 12.06 -9.45
N LEU A 352 -4.67 11.71 -10.39
CA LEU A 352 -5.00 12.49 -11.59
C LEU A 352 -6.03 13.57 -11.24
N SER A 353 -6.27 14.55 -12.13
CA SER A 353 -7.53 15.29 -12.03
C SER A 353 -8.69 14.42 -12.54
N LYS A 354 -9.90 14.70 -12.06
CA LYS A 354 -11.11 14.03 -12.56
C LYS A 354 -11.39 14.37 -14.02
N GLU A 355 -11.12 15.62 -14.41
CA GLU A 355 -11.38 16.15 -15.76
C GLU A 355 -10.50 15.43 -16.79
N GLU A 356 -9.17 15.39 -16.59
CA GLU A 356 -8.25 14.65 -17.47
C GLU A 356 -8.63 13.16 -17.59
N LEU A 357 -9.03 12.53 -16.48
CA LEU A 357 -9.41 11.12 -16.47
C LEU A 357 -10.73 10.88 -17.19
N LEU A 358 -11.74 11.74 -16.99
CA LEU A 358 -13.04 11.65 -17.64
C LEU A 358 -12.94 11.93 -19.15
N ASP A 359 -12.14 12.90 -19.58
CA ASP A 359 -11.87 13.17 -20.99
C ASP A 359 -11.28 11.94 -21.70
N VAL A 360 -10.28 11.31 -21.06
CA VAL A 360 -9.61 10.11 -21.60
C VAL A 360 -10.53 8.89 -21.60
N VAL A 361 -11.35 8.68 -20.57
CA VAL A 361 -12.37 7.62 -20.53
C VAL A 361 -13.44 7.87 -21.63
N THR A 362 -13.90 9.11 -21.76
CA THR A 362 -14.90 9.53 -22.77
C THR A 362 -14.37 9.33 -24.19
N LEU A 363 -13.09 9.63 -24.44
CA LEU A 363 -12.47 9.41 -25.74
C LEU A 363 -12.53 7.94 -26.17
N GLU A 364 -12.31 6.98 -25.27
CA GLU A 364 -12.44 5.55 -25.61
C GLU A 364 -13.88 5.14 -25.90
N PHE A 365 -14.87 5.68 -25.18
CA PHE A 365 -16.28 5.48 -25.53
C PHE A 365 -16.61 6.07 -26.90
N VAL A 366 -16.11 7.25 -27.25
CA VAL A 366 -16.24 7.83 -28.61
C VAL A 366 -15.58 6.90 -29.65
N ASN A 367 -14.34 6.46 -29.40
CA ASN A 367 -13.59 5.59 -30.31
C ASN A 367 -14.27 4.25 -30.61
N ARG A 368 -14.97 3.64 -29.64
CA ARG A 368 -15.68 2.37 -29.84
C ARG A 368 -17.12 2.58 -30.34
N THR A 369 -17.84 3.58 -29.83
CA THR A 369 -19.23 3.85 -30.25
C THR A 369 -19.32 4.23 -31.72
N ASN A 370 -18.35 4.97 -32.26
CA ASN A 370 -18.33 5.35 -33.68
C ASN A 370 -17.71 4.27 -34.58
N GLU A 371 -16.91 3.34 -34.03
CA GLU A 371 -16.48 2.14 -34.75
C GLU A 371 -17.67 1.17 -34.95
N VAL A 372 -18.42 0.87 -33.89
CA VAL A 372 -19.59 -0.01 -33.95
C VAL A 372 -20.74 0.65 -34.73
N GLY A 373 -20.98 1.94 -34.49
CA GLY A 373 -22.19 2.64 -34.93
C GLY A 373 -23.32 2.51 -33.92
N VAL A 374 -24.36 3.36 -34.03
CA VAL A 374 -25.53 3.34 -33.15
C VAL A 374 -26.80 3.37 -33.98
N ASP A 375 -27.68 2.38 -33.82
CA ASP A 375 -29.00 2.39 -34.43
C ASP A 375 -29.96 3.26 -33.61
N ILE A 376 -30.46 4.32 -34.25
CA ILE A 376 -31.31 5.31 -33.57
C ILE A 376 -32.76 4.82 -33.43
N ASN A 377 -33.22 3.89 -34.28
CA ASN A 377 -34.53 3.25 -34.11
C ASN A 377 -34.50 2.25 -32.95
N GLU A 378 -33.41 1.47 -32.85
CA GLU A 378 -33.17 0.58 -31.72
C GLU A 378 -33.12 1.36 -30.40
N VAL A 379 -32.38 2.47 -30.32
CA VAL A 379 -32.37 3.38 -29.15
C VAL A 379 -33.74 3.97 -28.81
N VAL A 380 -34.60 4.18 -29.82
CA VAL A 380 -35.96 4.66 -29.59
C VAL A 380 -36.83 3.56 -28.97
N ALA A 381 -36.68 2.30 -29.38
CA ALA A 381 -37.35 1.15 -28.78
C ALA A 381 -36.76 0.78 -27.40
N ASN A 382 -35.45 0.53 -27.33
CA ASN A 382 -34.69 0.11 -26.16
C ASN A 382 -34.04 1.32 -25.44
N PRO A 383 -34.49 1.68 -24.22
CA PRO A 383 -33.90 2.79 -23.47
C PRO A 383 -32.44 2.60 -23.04
N ILE A 384 -31.94 1.35 -22.99
CA ILE A 384 -30.60 1.03 -22.47
C ILE A 384 -29.52 1.55 -23.42
N CYS A 385 -29.66 1.29 -24.72
CA CYS A 385 -28.73 1.73 -25.76
C CYS A 385 -28.66 3.27 -25.88
N GLY A 386 -29.64 4.00 -25.34
CA GLY A 386 -29.72 5.47 -25.43
C GLY A 386 -28.54 6.23 -24.80
N ASN A 387 -27.82 5.61 -23.85
CA ASN A 387 -26.61 6.20 -23.28
C ASN A 387 -25.44 6.29 -24.28
N LEU A 388 -25.42 5.49 -25.36
CA LEU A 388 -24.38 5.55 -26.39
C LEU A 388 -24.50 6.77 -27.31
N VAL A 389 -25.70 7.31 -27.51
CA VAL A 389 -25.94 8.47 -28.41
C VAL A 389 -25.17 9.72 -27.98
N GLN A 390 -24.74 9.81 -26.71
CA GLN A 390 -23.88 10.91 -26.26
C GLN A 390 -22.45 10.85 -26.80
N PHE A 391 -21.97 9.67 -27.23
CA PHE A 391 -20.60 9.46 -27.74
C PHE A 391 -20.49 9.48 -29.27
N VAL A 392 -21.61 9.50 -29.98
CA VAL A 392 -21.63 9.67 -31.45
C VAL A 392 -20.99 11.01 -31.82
N CYS A 393 -20.08 10.99 -32.79
CA CYS A 393 -19.34 12.16 -33.24
C CYS A 393 -20.26 13.33 -33.58
N GLY A 394 -19.88 14.54 -33.17
CA GLY A 394 -20.70 15.74 -33.32
C GLY A 394 -21.94 15.83 -32.41
N LEU A 395 -22.34 14.76 -31.69
CA LEU A 395 -23.40 14.79 -30.68
C LEU A 395 -22.87 15.24 -29.30
N GLY A 396 -22.99 14.42 -28.25
CA GLY A 396 -22.84 14.84 -26.84
C GLY A 396 -24.18 14.83 -26.09
N PRO A 397 -24.19 14.74 -24.74
CA PRO A 397 -25.37 14.36 -23.95
C PRO A 397 -26.60 15.23 -24.24
N ARG A 398 -26.44 16.55 -24.25
CA ARG A 398 -27.55 17.49 -24.55
C ARG A 398 -28.16 17.30 -25.95
N LYS A 399 -27.35 16.94 -26.96
CA LYS A 399 -27.84 16.71 -28.34
C LYS A 399 -28.47 15.32 -28.47
N GLY A 400 -27.82 14.29 -27.94
CA GLY A 400 -28.33 12.92 -27.97
C GLY A 400 -29.69 12.79 -27.27
N THR A 401 -29.83 13.31 -26.05
CA THR A 401 -31.12 13.35 -25.35
C THR A 401 -32.19 14.13 -26.14
N THR A 402 -31.80 15.19 -26.88
CA THR A 402 -32.75 15.96 -27.71
C THR A 402 -33.21 15.16 -28.94
N LEU A 403 -32.30 14.47 -29.64
CA LEU A 403 -32.61 13.59 -30.77
C LEU A 403 -33.61 12.48 -30.36
N ILE A 404 -33.27 11.72 -29.32
CA ILE A 404 -34.10 10.63 -28.80
C ILE A 404 -35.48 11.17 -28.39
N LYS A 405 -35.52 12.34 -27.75
CA LYS A 405 -36.77 12.99 -27.35
C LYS A 405 -37.62 13.40 -28.54
N ILE A 406 -37.06 13.96 -29.61
CA ILE A 406 -37.83 14.37 -30.80
C ILE A 406 -38.54 13.14 -31.40
N LEU A 407 -37.80 12.06 -31.67
CA LEU A 407 -38.35 10.84 -32.27
C LEU A 407 -39.41 10.18 -31.36
N LYS A 408 -39.18 10.12 -30.04
CA LYS A 408 -40.19 9.63 -29.07
C LYS A 408 -41.41 10.56 -28.93
N GLN A 409 -41.31 11.84 -29.31
CA GLN A 409 -42.44 12.79 -29.27
C GLN A 409 -43.22 12.85 -30.59
N THR A 410 -42.59 12.60 -31.74
CA THR A 410 -43.30 12.47 -33.03
C THR A 410 -43.84 11.07 -33.27
N ASN A 411 -43.34 10.06 -32.56
CA ASN A 411 -43.62 8.63 -32.78
C ASN A 411 -43.31 8.20 -34.23
N GLN A 412 -42.23 8.75 -34.78
CA GLN A 412 -41.71 8.42 -36.11
C GLN A 412 -40.43 7.59 -35.97
N ARG A 413 -40.27 6.59 -36.84
CA ARG A 413 -38.98 5.95 -37.09
C ARG A 413 -38.10 6.89 -37.92
N LEU A 414 -36.79 6.73 -37.80
CA LEU A 414 -35.81 7.33 -38.70
C LEU A 414 -35.68 6.41 -39.92
N GLU A 415 -36.23 6.82 -41.06
CA GLU A 415 -36.29 6.02 -42.30
C GLU A 415 -35.08 6.25 -43.19
N ASN A 416 -34.48 7.45 -43.13
CA ASN A 416 -33.25 7.80 -43.82
C ASN A 416 -32.46 8.88 -43.07
N ARG A 417 -31.16 9.00 -43.35
CA ARG A 417 -30.29 9.98 -42.68
C ARG A 417 -30.65 11.43 -42.98
N THR A 418 -31.30 11.74 -44.10
CA THR A 418 -31.75 13.12 -44.40
C THR A 418 -32.79 13.64 -43.39
N GLN A 419 -33.59 12.75 -42.79
CA GLN A 419 -34.52 13.10 -41.70
C GLN A 419 -33.83 13.64 -40.43
N LEU A 420 -32.53 13.40 -40.24
CA LEU A 420 -31.75 14.04 -39.18
C LEU A 420 -31.71 15.56 -39.34
N VAL A 421 -31.65 16.06 -40.57
CA VAL A 421 -31.63 17.50 -40.88
C VAL A 421 -33.06 18.06 -40.95
N THR A 422 -33.96 17.40 -41.69
CA THR A 422 -35.31 17.94 -41.94
C THR A 422 -36.22 17.80 -40.71
N THR A 423 -36.30 16.61 -40.10
CA THR A 423 -37.21 16.28 -39.00
C THR A 423 -36.57 16.48 -37.63
N CYS A 424 -35.32 16.04 -37.44
CA CYS A 424 -34.60 16.19 -36.15
C CYS A 424 -33.86 17.54 -36.02
N HIS A 425 -33.96 18.41 -37.04
CA HIS A 425 -33.43 19.77 -37.07
C HIS A 425 -31.93 19.90 -36.76
N MET A 426 -31.12 18.89 -37.11
CA MET A 426 -29.67 18.97 -36.95
C MET A 426 -29.06 20.01 -37.89
N GLY A 427 -28.22 20.89 -37.35
CA GLY A 427 -27.41 21.80 -38.16
C GLY A 427 -26.39 21.05 -39.03
N PRO A 428 -26.00 21.57 -40.21
CA PRO A 428 -25.22 20.82 -41.19
C PRO A 428 -23.86 20.33 -40.67
N LYS A 429 -23.18 21.12 -39.83
CA LYS A 429 -21.94 20.69 -39.16
C LYS A 429 -22.13 19.57 -38.14
N VAL A 430 -23.34 19.35 -37.61
CA VAL A 430 -23.64 18.21 -36.73
C VAL A 430 -23.87 16.98 -37.59
N PHE A 431 -24.71 17.10 -38.63
CA PHE A 431 -25.01 16.04 -39.59
C PHE A 431 -23.73 15.43 -40.21
N ILE A 432 -22.83 16.26 -40.76
CA ILE A 432 -21.56 15.80 -41.36
C ILE A 432 -20.65 15.07 -40.34
N ASN A 433 -20.78 15.35 -39.04
CA ASN A 433 -19.98 14.64 -38.02
C ASN A 433 -20.65 13.36 -37.49
N CYS A 434 -21.97 13.19 -37.63
CA CYS A 434 -22.70 12.06 -37.05
C CYS A 434 -23.24 11.05 -38.06
N ALA A 435 -23.44 11.43 -39.33
CA ALA A 435 -24.25 10.64 -40.27
C ALA A 435 -23.71 9.22 -40.49
N GLY A 436 -22.42 9.04 -40.79
CA GLY A 436 -21.81 7.72 -41.03
C GLY A 436 -21.75 6.80 -39.79
N PHE A 437 -22.03 7.34 -38.60
CA PHE A 437 -22.04 6.61 -37.33
C PHE A 437 -23.46 6.31 -36.83
N ILE A 438 -24.48 6.89 -37.46
CA ILE A 438 -25.89 6.57 -37.23
C ILE A 438 -26.26 5.43 -38.18
N LYS A 439 -26.46 4.25 -37.60
CA LYS A 439 -27.00 3.08 -38.30
C LYS A 439 -28.50 3.25 -38.48
N ILE A 440 -28.99 2.78 -39.62
CA ILE A 440 -30.42 2.57 -39.89
C ILE A 440 -30.54 1.15 -40.47
N ASP A 441 -31.23 0.25 -39.80
CA ASP A 441 -31.56 -1.06 -40.38
C ASP A 441 -32.54 -0.92 -41.56
N THR A 442 -32.01 -0.87 -42.78
CA THR A 442 -32.77 -0.80 -44.03
C THR A 442 -33.58 -2.08 -44.30
N ASN A 443 -33.13 -3.23 -43.79
CA ASN A 443 -33.81 -4.51 -44.02
C ASN A 443 -35.10 -4.54 -43.19
N ALA A 444 -35.02 -4.12 -41.92
CA ALA A 444 -36.18 -3.98 -41.03
C ALA A 444 -37.13 -2.82 -41.43
N LEU A 445 -36.72 -1.96 -42.37
CA LEU A 445 -37.55 -0.87 -42.90
C LEU A 445 -38.33 -1.26 -44.17
N GLY A 446 -37.78 -2.12 -45.04
CA GLY A 446 -38.29 -2.37 -46.39
C GLY A 446 -39.78 -2.74 -46.48
N ASP A 447 -40.27 -3.59 -45.57
CA ASP A 447 -41.69 -3.99 -45.51
C ASP A 447 -42.60 -2.97 -44.79
N SER A 448 -42.05 -1.86 -44.29
CA SER A 448 -42.71 -1.00 -43.28
C SER A 448 -42.89 0.48 -43.66
N THR A 449 -42.36 0.93 -44.80
CA THR A 449 -42.54 2.30 -45.30
C THR A 449 -42.78 2.36 -46.80
N GLU A 450 -43.53 3.37 -47.25
CA GLU A 450 -43.71 3.71 -48.67
C GLU A 450 -42.59 4.67 -49.17
N ALA A 451 -41.68 5.10 -48.30
CA ALA A 451 -40.56 5.96 -48.65
C ALA A 451 -39.42 5.19 -49.34
N TYR A 452 -38.67 5.88 -50.22
CA TYR A 452 -37.43 5.33 -50.78
C TYR A 452 -36.40 5.07 -49.67
N VAL A 453 -35.97 3.81 -49.56
CA VAL A 453 -34.93 3.36 -48.61
C VAL A 453 -33.57 3.40 -49.32
N GLU A 454 -32.71 4.34 -48.93
CA GLU A 454 -31.33 4.39 -49.41
C GLU A 454 -30.53 3.26 -48.74
N VAL A 455 -30.17 2.22 -49.50
CA VAL A 455 -29.54 1.00 -48.94
C VAL A 455 -28.19 1.31 -48.29
N LEU A 456 -27.55 2.40 -48.70
CA LEU A 456 -26.31 2.94 -48.12
C LEU A 456 -26.48 3.58 -46.73
N ASP A 457 -27.70 3.93 -46.28
CA ASP A 457 -27.95 4.37 -44.89
C ASP A 457 -27.76 3.20 -43.90
N GLY A 458 -27.90 1.96 -44.39
CA GLY A 458 -27.55 0.72 -43.70
C GLY A 458 -26.06 0.36 -43.72
N SER A 459 -25.16 1.31 -43.96
CA SER A 459 -23.70 1.09 -43.95
C SER A 459 -22.93 2.29 -43.37
N ARG A 460 -21.65 2.11 -43.01
CA ARG A 460 -20.78 3.22 -42.55
C ARG A 460 -20.41 4.22 -43.64
N VAL A 461 -20.77 3.96 -44.90
CA VAL A 461 -20.56 4.91 -46.01
C VAL A 461 -21.24 6.24 -45.65
N HIS A 462 -20.51 7.35 -45.79
CA HIS A 462 -21.01 8.68 -45.44
C HIS A 462 -21.86 9.26 -46.60
N PRO A 463 -22.96 9.99 -46.35
CA PRO A 463 -23.79 10.55 -47.43
C PRO A 463 -23.07 11.49 -48.42
N GLU A 464 -21.87 12.00 -48.11
CA GLU A 464 -21.07 12.76 -49.08
C GLU A 464 -20.40 11.90 -50.16
N THR A 465 -20.30 10.57 -49.96
CA THR A 465 -19.61 9.63 -50.85
C THR A 465 -20.56 8.65 -51.55
N TYR A 466 -21.87 8.82 -51.41
CA TYR A 466 -22.87 7.93 -52.03
C TYR A 466 -22.79 7.88 -53.55
N GLU A 467 -22.42 8.97 -54.22
CA GLU A 467 -22.18 8.95 -55.67
C GLU A 467 -20.92 8.17 -56.08
N TRP A 468 -19.94 8.00 -55.18
CA TRP A 468 -18.77 7.15 -55.43
C TRP A 468 -19.12 5.68 -55.22
N ALA A 469 -19.88 5.34 -54.18
CA ALA A 469 -20.41 3.99 -53.98
C ALA A 469 -21.32 3.54 -55.14
N ARG A 470 -22.20 4.43 -55.63
CA ARG A 470 -23.01 4.19 -56.83
C ARG A 470 -22.17 3.91 -58.08
N LYS A 471 -21.14 4.72 -58.34
CA LYS A 471 -20.23 4.50 -59.47
C LYS A 471 -19.44 3.20 -59.35
N MET A 472 -18.82 2.93 -58.20
CA MET A 472 -18.12 1.67 -57.94
C MET A 472 -19.01 0.44 -58.19
N ALA A 473 -20.31 0.53 -57.92
CA ALA A 473 -21.26 -0.54 -58.21
C ALA A 473 -21.58 -0.66 -59.71
N VAL A 474 -21.80 0.45 -60.43
CA VAL A 474 -22.02 0.44 -61.89
C VAL A 474 -20.79 -0.10 -62.63
N ASP A 475 -19.60 0.42 -62.30
CA ASP A 475 -18.33 0.06 -62.93
C ASP A 475 -17.99 -1.43 -62.69
N ALA A 476 -18.19 -1.94 -61.47
CA ALA A 476 -17.95 -3.36 -61.13
C ALA A 476 -19.02 -4.33 -61.66
N LEU A 477 -20.08 -3.82 -62.29
CA LEU A 477 -21.08 -4.64 -63.01
C LEU A 477 -20.87 -4.62 -64.53
N GLU A 478 -19.93 -3.82 -65.05
CA GLU A 478 -19.72 -3.58 -66.49
C GLU A 478 -21.02 -3.14 -67.22
N TYR A 479 -21.88 -2.35 -66.55
CA TYR A 479 -23.10 -1.81 -67.16
C TYR A 479 -22.78 -0.71 -68.18
N ASP A 480 -23.38 -0.78 -69.38
CA ASP A 480 -23.27 0.27 -70.40
C ASP A 480 -23.88 1.61 -69.92
N ASP A 481 -23.19 2.72 -70.18
CA ASP A 481 -23.51 4.10 -69.71
C ASP A 481 -24.95 4.58 -70.05
N GLU A 482 -25.60 4.01 -71.07
CA GLU A 482 -26.92 4.47 -71.55
C GLU A 482 -28.12 3.83 -70.81
N ASP A 483 -27.95 2.69 -70.12
CA ASP A 483 -29.03 1.94 -69.44
C ASP A 483 -28.79 1.72 -67.92
N ALA A 484 -27.65 2.16 -67.38
CA ALA A 484 -27.25 1.88 -66.00
C ALA A 484 -28.16 2.55 -64.93
N ASN A 485 -28.89 1.73 -64.14
CA ASN A 485 -29.60 2.15 -62.93
C ASN A 485 -28.68 2.05 -61.70
N PRO A 486 -28.19 3.16 -61.09
CA PRO A 486 -27.21 3.09 -60.00
C PRO A 486 -27.76 2.55 -58.68
N ALA A 487 -29.08 2.55 -58.47
CA ALA A 487 -29.70 1.95 -57.29
C ALA A 487 -29.78 0.42 -57.44
N GLY A 488 -30.28 -0.06 -58.58
CA GLY A 488 -30.29 -1.49 -58.91
C GLY A 488 -28.89 -2.11 -59.00
N ALA A 489 -27.90 -1.31 -59.43
CA ALA A 489 -26.50 -1.71 -59.40
C ALA A 489 -25.99 -1.95 -57.97
N LEU A 490 -26.34 -1.07 -57.01
CA LEU A 490 -26.02 -1.28 -55.59
C LEU A 490 -26.73 -2.52 -55.02
N GLU A 491 -27.98 -2.76 -55.39
CA GLU A 491 -28.73 -3.95 -54.97
C GLU A 491 -28.06 -5.25 -55.51
N GLU A 492 -27.72 -5.33 -56.80
CA GLU A 492 -27.03 -6.50 -57.35
C GLU A 492 -25.64 -6.72 -56.75
N ILE A 493 -24.92 -5.64 -56.41
CA ILE A 493 -23.62 -5.71 -55.75
C ILE A 493 -23.75 -6.15 -54.28
N LEU A 494 -24.83 -5.81 -53.59
CA LEU A 494 -25.09 -6.31 -52.23
C LEU A 494 -25.51 -7.79 -52.22
N GLU A 495 -26.13 -8.30 -53.30
CA GLU A 495 -26.29 -9.74 -53.52
C GLU A 495 -24.97 -10.45 -53.90
N LYS A 496 -24.09 -9.78 -54.65
CA LYS A 496 -22.88 -10.36 -55.27
C LYS A 496 -21.62 -9.53 -55.00
N PRO A 497 -21.24 -9.30 -53.73
CA PRO A 497 -20.14 -8.42 -53.35
C PRO A 497 -18.77 -8.83 -53.92
N GLU A 498 -18.63 -10.12 -54.26
CA GLU A 498 -17.46 -10.68 -54.94
C GLU A 498 -17.02 -9.87 -56.18
N LYS A 499 -17.95 -9.29 -56.94
CA LYS A 499 -17.64 -8.48 -58.14
C LYS A 499 -16.79 -7.23 -57.84
N LEU A 500 -16.85 -6.68 -56.62
CA LEU A 500 -16.03 -5.52 -56.22
C LEU A 500 -14.54 -5.85 -56.05
N LYS A 501 -14.14 -7.13 -56.14
CA LYS A 501 -12.74 -7.56 -56.02
C LYS A 501 -11.91 -7.24 -57.26
N ASP A 502 -12.54 -7.24 -58.43
CA ASP A 502 -11.87 -7.05 -59.71
C ASP A 502 -11.71 -5.55 -60.10
N LEU A 503 -12.33 -4.64 -59.35
CA LEU A 503 -12.25 -3.19 -59.54
C LEU A 503 -10.92 -2.61 -58.99
N ASP A 504 -10.16 -1.93 -59.85
CA ASP A 504 -8.92 -1.21 -59.50
C ASP A 504 -9.24 0.11 -58.78
N LEU A 505 -9.24 0.06 -57.45
CA LEU A 505 -9.53 1.21 -56.59
C LEU A 505 -8.44 2.28 -56.60
N ASP A 506 -7.19 1.93 -56.93
CA ASP A 506 -6.07 2.88 -56.95
C ASP A 506 -6.09 3.69 -58.26
N ALA A 507 -6.43 3.06 -59.39
CA ALA A 507 -6.71 3.77 -60.64
C ALA A 507 -7.94 4.70 -60.52
N PHE A 508 -9.01 4.25 -59.82
CA PHE A 508 -10.18 5.09 -59.54
C PHE A 508 -9.83 6.27 -58.60
N ALA A 509 -8.95 6.05 -57.60
CA ALA A 509 -8.46 7.10 -56.72
C ALA A 509 -7.62 8.16 -57.46
N GLU A 510 -6.74 7.76 -58.39
CA GLU A 510 -6.00 8.70 -59.23
C GLU A 510 -6.95 9.60 -60.05
N GLU A 511 -8.03 9.04 -60.59
CA GLU A 511 -8.98 9.79 -61.42
C GLU A 511 -9.84 10.76 -60.59
N LEU A 512 -10.25 10.38 -59.37
CA LEU A 512 -10.83 11.33 -58.40
C LEU A 512 -9.86 12.46 -58.01
N GLU A 513 -8.57 12.15 -57.85
CA GLU A 513 -7.55 13.15 -57.54
C GLU A 513 -7.33 14.14 -58.71
N ARG A 514 -7.27 13.65 -59.96
CA ARG A 514 -7.26 14.49 -61.18
C ARG A 514 -8.49 15.39 -61.28
N GLN A 515 -9.66 14.89 -60.89
CA GLN A 515 -10.91 15.66 -60.82
C GLN A 515 -10.98 16.61 -59.61
N SER A 516 -9.87 16.79 -58.87
CA SER A 516 -9.71 17.71 -57.74
C SER A 516 -10.53 17.38 -56.49
N PHE A 517 -10.99 16.13 -56.32
CA PHE A 517 -11.55 15.65 -55.05
C PHE A 517 -10.47 15.25 -54.03
N GLY A 518 -9.19 15.28 -54.43
CA GLY A 518 -8.03 14.84 -53.65
C GLY A 518 -7.89 13.32 -53.64
N ASN A 519 -6.84 12.81 -52.99
CA ASN A 519 -6.65 11.38 -52.82
C ASN A 519 -7.76 10.78 -51.95
N LYS A 520 -8.43 9.73 -52.46
CA LYS A 520 -9.57 9.06 -51.82
C LYS A 520 -9.40 7.54 -51.70
N SER A 521 -8.20 6.99 -51.92
CA SER A 521 -8.00 5.52 -51.97
C SER A 521 -8.59 4.81 -50.75
N ILE A 522 -8.19 5.20 -49.53
CA ILE A 522 -8.70 4.64 -48.26
C ILE A 522 -10.24 4.65 -48.22
N THR A 523 -10.86 5.77 -48.61
CA THR A 523 -12.33 5.89 -48.64
C THR A 523 -13.00 4.91 -49.60
N LEU A 524 -12.36 4.58 -50.73
CA LEU A 524 -12.86 3.57 -51.68
C LEU A 524 -12.67 2.14 -51.13
N TYR A 525 -11.54 1.86 -50.46
CA TYR A 525 -11.32 0.60 -49.75
C TYR A 525 -12.32 0.40 -48.60
N ASP A 526 -12.67 1.45 -47.87
CA ASP A 526 -13.72 1.46 -46.83
C ASP A 526 -15.11 1.21 -47.44
N ILE A 527 -15.47 1.92 -48.51
CA ILE A 527 -16.73 1.72 -49.25
C ILE A 527 -16.85 0.27 -49.73
N ARG A 528 -15.81 -0.30 -50.34
CA ARG A 528 -15.81 -1.71 -50.75
C ARG A 528 -15.98 -2.65 -49.56
N SER A 529 -15.36 -2.35 -48.43
CA SER A 529 -15.46 -3.18 -47.22
C SER A 529 -16.87 -3.18 -46.63
N GLU A 530 -17.54 -2.02 -46.61
CA GLU A 530 -18.93 -1.86 -46.18
C GLU A 530 -19.94 -2.46 -47.17
N LEU A 531 -19.72 -2.34 -48.49
CA LEU A 531 -20.56 -3.03 -49.48
C LEU A 531 -20.41 -4.55 -49.38
N ASN A 532 -19.21 -5.06 -49.04
CA ASN A 532 -19.01 -6.49 -48.78
C ASN A 532 -19.69 -6.96 -47.48
N HIS A 533 -19.62 -6.18 -46.40
CA HIS A 533 -20.19 -6.54 -45.08
C HIS A 533 -20.70 -5.30 -44.32
N ARG A 534 -21.92 -4.88 -44.64
CA ARG A 534 -22.56 -3.67 -44.08
C ARG A 534 -22.56 -3.66 -42.55
N TYR A 535 -22.06 -2.58 -41.95
CA TYR A 535 -21.98 -2.38 -40.50
C TYR A 535 -21.34 -3.54 -39.68
N LYS A 536 -20.48 -4.36 -40.29
CA LYS A 536 -19.77 -5.45 -39.60
C LYS A 536 -19.12 -4.98 -38.30
N ASP A 537 -19.37 -5.64 -37.18
CA ASP A 537 -18.70 -5.32 -35.93
C ASP A 537 -17.20 -5.69 -36.04
N LEU A 538 -16.34 -4.75 -35.68
CA LEU A 538 -14.87 -4.87 -35.74
C LEU A 538 -14.26 -5.17 -34.36
N ARG A 539 -15.10 -5.23 -33.32
CA ARG A 539 -14.70 -5.61 -31.96
C ARG A 539 -14.23 -7.06 -31.90
N VAL A 540 -13.40 -7.35 -30.90
CA VAL A 540 -12.87 -8.69 -30.65
C VAL A 540 -13.99 -9.56 -30.06
N ALA A 541 -14.28 -10.70 -30.68
CA ALA A 541 -15.23 -11.68 -30.15
C ALA A 541 -14.90 -12.05 -28.69
N TYR A 542 -15.94 -12.26 -27.87
CA TYR A 542 -15.77 -12.64 -26.47
C TYR A 542 -14.93 -13.92 -26.32
N GLN A 543 -14.10 -13.96 -25.28
CA GLN A 543 -13.30 -15.12 -24.91
C GLN A 543 -13.48 -15.44 -23.42
N SER A 544 -13.85 -16.68 -23.11
CA SER A 544 -13.98 -17.19 -21.74
C SER A 544 -12.66 -16.99 -20.97
N PRO A 545 -12.69 -16.63 -19.68
CA PRO A 545 -11.47 -16.28 -18.95
C PRO A 545 -10.55 -17.49 -18.75
N GLY A 546 -9.31 -17.38 -19.26
CA GLY A 546 -8.26 -18.36 -18.99
C GLY A 546 -7.87 -18.44 -17.50
N PRO A 547 -7.12 -19.49 -17.08
CA PRO A 547 -6.89 -19.77 -15.66
C PRO A 547 -6.29 -18.60 -14.85
N GLU A 548 -5.37 -17.82 -15.44
CA GLU A 548 -4.75 -16.66 -14.78
C GLU A 548 -5.76 -15.54 -14.54
N LEU A 549 -6.53 -15.14 -15.55
CA LEU A 549 -7.59 -14.13 -15.41
C LEU A 549 -8.69 -14.58 -14.45
N MET A 550 -9.03 -15.88 -14.47
CA MET A 550 -9.98 -16.47 -13.51
C MET A 550 -9.41 -16.48 -12.07
N PHE A 551 -8.10 -16.66 -11.90
CA PHE A 551 -7.44 -16.57 -10.60
C PHE A 551 -7.46 -15.15 -10.05
N ASP A 552 -7.00 -14.16 -10.83
CA ASP A 552 -7.03 -12.75 -10.45
C ASP A 552 -8.47 -12.30 -10.12
N MET A 553 -9.44 -12.63 -10.98
CA MET A 553 -10.85 -12.28 -10.79
C MET A 553 -11.45 -12.87 -9.49
N LEU A 554 -11.28 -14.17 -9.23
CA LEU A 554 -11.92 -14.86 -8.12
C LEU A 554 -11.16 -14.79 -6.79
N THR A 555 -9.93 -14.26 -6.79
CA THR A 555 -9.15 -13.95 -5.58
C THR A 555 -9.09 -12.44 -5.30
N LYS A 556 -9.39 -11.61 -6.30
CA LYS A 556 -9.26 -10.14 -6.33
C LYS A 556 -7.82 -9.65 -6.04
N GLU A 557 -6.84 -10.51 -6.28
CA GLU A 557 -5.40 -10.21 -6.32
C GLU A 557 -4.95 -9.83 -7.75
N THR A 558 -3.73 -9.34 -7.89
CA THR A 558 -3.03 -9.16 -9.18
C THR A 558 -1.59 -9.66 -9.06
N PRO A 559 -0.83 -9.82 -10.17
CA PRO A 559 0.60 -10.12 -10.13
C PRO A 559 1.46 -9.10 -9.35
N GLU A 560 0.97 -7.88 -9.12
CA GLU A 560 1.64 -6.90 -8.24
C GLU A 560 1.35 -7.16 -6.76
N THR A 561 0.13 -7.59 -6.42
CA THR A 561 -0.27 -7.85 -5.02
C THR A 561 0.02 -9.27 -4.57
N PHE A 562 0.19 -10.23 -5.49
CA PHE A 562 0.38 -11.65 -5.18
C PHE A 562 1.36 -12.33 -6.15
N TYR A 563 2.62 -12.44 -5.73
CA TYR A 563 3.72 -12.97 -6.54
C TYR A 563 4.56 -14.01 -5.79
N ILE A 564 5.30 -14.83 -6.54
CA ILE A 564 6.25 -15.81 -6.00
C ILE A 564 7.34 -15.05 -5.23
N GLY A 565 7.54 -15.42 -3.97
CA GLY A 565 8.42 -14.72 -3.04
C GLY A 565 7.72 -13.73 -2.11
N LYS A 566 6.43 -13.40 -2.28
CA LYS A 566 5.73 -12.50 -1.36
C LYS A 566 5.57 -13.11 0.04
N LEU A 567 5.77 -12.28 1.07
CA LEU A 567 5.49 -12.60 2.46
C LEU A 567 3.99 -12.39 2.76
N VAL A 568 3.31 -13.44 3.22
CA VAL A 568 1.86 -13.43 3.52
C VAL A 568 1.55 -14.03 4.90
N THR A 569 0.38 -13.72 5.44
CA THR A 569 -0.22 -14.37 6.62
C THR A 569 -1.12 -15.52 6.19
N ALA A 570 -1.09 -16.63 6.93
CA ALA A 570 -1.90 -17.79 6.63
C ALA A 570 -2.38 -18.50 7.91
N THR A 571 -3.64 -18.94 7.91
CA THR A 571 -4.23 -19.73 8.99
C THR A 571 -4.06 -21.22 8.74
N VAL A 572 -3.56 -21.96 9.73
CA VAL A 572 -3.34 -23.41 9.64
C VAL A 572 -4.68 -24.16 9.69
N ILE A 573 -5.10 -24.76 8.56
CA ILE A 573 -6.31 -25.58 8.46
C ILE A 573 -6.12 -26.93 9.17
N GLY A 574 -4.90 -27.48 9.12
CA GLY A 574 -4.54 -28.75 9.74
C GLY A 574 -3.37 -29.43 9.04
N ILE A 575 -2.90 -30.55 9.59
CA ILE A 575 -1.76 -31.31 9.06
C ILE A 575 -2.22 -32.15 7.85
N SER A 576 -1.27 -32.50 6.98
CA SER A 576 -1.43 -33.48 5.90
C SER A 576 -0.57 -34.71 6.21
N HIS A 577 -1.10 -35.90 5.93
CA HIS A 577 -0.44 -37.17 6.18
C HIS A 577 -0.48 -38.05 4.92
N ARG A 578 0.61 -38.76 4.62
CA ARG A 578 0.62 -39.87 3.67
C ARG A 578 0.37 -41.15 4.46
N LYS A 579 -0.73 -41.85 4.16
CA LYS A 579 -0.94 -43.22 4.65
C LYS A 579 0.19 -44.12 4.13
N PRO A 580 0.81 -44.96 4.98
CA PRO A 580 1.78 -45.94 4.53
C PRO A 580 1.13 -46.96 3.59
N GLU A 581 1.90 -47.45 2.62
CA GLU A 581 1.47 -48.52 1.71
C GLU A 581 1.53 -49.89 2.39
N LYS A 582 0.82 -50.89 1.88
CA LYS A 582 0.67 -52.20 2.57
C LYS A 582 2.03 -52.84 2.88
N ASP A 583 2.92 -52.87 1.89
CA ASP A 583 4.28 -53.40 2.01
C ASP A 583 5.13 -52.67 3.07
N GLN A 584 4.73 -51.43 3.44
CA GLN A 584 5.35 -50.65 4.51
C GLN A 584 4.75 -50.97 5.88
N LEU A 585 3.44 -51.29 5.99
CA LEU A 585 2.85 -51.86 7.22
C LEU A 585 3.53 -53.18 7.57
N ASP A 586 3.71 -54.06 6.57
CA ASP A 586 4.33 -55.38 6.74
C ASP A 586 5.82 -55.29 7.14
N GLN A 587 6.45 -54.11 6.98
CA GLN A 587 7.82 -53.80 7.39
C GLN A 587 7.89 -52.85 8.60
N ALA A 588 6.76 -52.54 9.25
CA ALA A 588 6.70 -51.62 10.36
C ALA A 588 7.37 -52.21 11.62
N ASN A 589 8.24 -51.42 12.27
CA ASN A 589 8.87 -51.78 13.52
C ASN A 589 8.50 -50.77 14.62
N PRO A 590 7.41 -50.98 15.39
CA PRO A 590 7.03 -50.12 16.50
C PRO A 590 8.12 -50.07 17.58
N VAL A 591 8.38 -48.88 18.10
CA VAL A 591 9.42 -48.65 19.12
C VAL A 591 8.74 -48.40 20.46
N ARG A 592 9.22 -49.03 21.53
CA ARG A 592 8.78 -48.73 22.89
C ARG A 592 9.57 -47.55 23.43
N ASN A 593 8.89 -46.56 24.03
CA ASN A 593 9.52 -45.38 24.61
C ASN A 593 9.95 -45.68 26.06
N ASP A 594 11.24 -45.57 26.35
CA ASP A 594 11.82 -45.96 27.64
C ASP A 594 11.39 -45.09 28.83
N GLU A 595 11.05 -43.82 28.59
CA GLU A 595 10.64 -42.87 29.66
C GLU A 595 9.17 -43.07 30.09
N THR A 596 8.31 -43.52 29.18
CA THR A 596 6.86 -43.66 29.40
C THR A 596 6.39 -45.12 29.49
N GLY A 597 7.18 -46.07 28.99
CA GLY A 597 6.82 -47.49 28.90
C GLY A 597 5.75 -47.82 27.87
N LEU A 598 5.29 -46.83 27.08
CA LEU A 598 4.28 -46.99 26.04
C LEU A 598 4.92 -47.27 24.67
N TRP A 599 4.17 -47.91 23.78
CA TRP A 599 4.58 -48.17 22.41
C TRP A 599 4.26 -46.99 21.49
N GLN A 600 5.16 -46.72 20.55
CA GLN A 600 5.04 -45.67 19.56
C GLN A 600 4.82 -46.25 18.15
N CYS A 601 3.80 -45.74 17.46
CA CYS A 601 3.56 -46.01 16.05
C CYS A 601 4.65 -45.34 15.19
N PRO A 602 5.38 -46.08 14.33
CA PRO A 602 6.51 -45.53 13.56
C PRO A 602 6.09 -44.56 12.46
N PHE A 603 4.81 -44.56 12.05
CA PHE A 603 4.30 -43.68 10.99
C PHE A 603 3.66 -42.40 11.53
N CYS A 604 2.68 -42.52 12.44
CA CYS A 604 1.94 -41.36 12.96
C CYS A 604 2.52 -40.79 14.27
N LEU A 605 3.57 -41.40 14.81
CA LEU A 605 4.31 -41.00 16.02
C LEU A 605 3.49 -40.94 17.32
N LYS A 606 2.21 -41.34 17.30
CA LYS A 606 1.38 -41.60 18.49
C LYS A 606 2.08 -42.59 19.42
N ASN A 607 2.24 -42.20 20.68
CA ASN A 607 2.93 -42.91 21.75
C ASN A 607 1.99 -43.24 22.94
N ASP A 608 0.69 -43.36 22.68
CA ASP A 608 -0.37 -43.58 23.68
C ASP A 608 -0.82 -45.06 23.79
N PHE A 609 -0.10 -46.01 23.18
CA PHE A 609 -0.44 -47.43 23.15
C PHE A 609 0.21 -48.20 24.34
N PRO A 610 -0.56 -48.84 25.23
CA PRO A 610 0.00 -49.66 26.32
C PRO A 610 0.71 -50.94 25.82
N GLU A 611 0.16 -51.59 24.79
CA GLU A 611 0.66 -52.87 24.26
C GLU A 611 0.97 -52.81 22.76
N LEU A 612 1.94 -53.63 22.33
CA LEU A 612 2.34 -53.75 20.92
C LEU A 612 1.16 -54.15 20.02
N SER A 613 0.29 -55.04 20.50
CA SER A 613 -0.90 -55.50 19.75
C SER A 613 -1.89 -54.37 19.47
N GLU A 614 -1.95 -53.31 20.29
CA GLU A 614 -2.78 -52.14 19.99
C GLU A 614 -2.21 -51.31 18.83
N VAL A 615 -0.89 -51.32 18.61
CA VAL A 615 -0.26 -50.66 17.45
C VAL A 615 -0.62 -51.38 16.15
N TRP A 616 -0.65 -52.72 16.16
CA TRP A 616 -1.09 -53.54 15.02
C TRP A 616 -2.59 -53.36 14.75
N ASN A 617 -3.43 -53.40 15.79
CA ASN A 617 -4.86 -53.07 15.68
C ASN A 617 -5.10 -51.65 15.11
N HIS A 618 -4.23 -50.68 15.45
CA HIS A 618 -4.27 -49.31 14.92
C HIS A 618 -3.92 -49.23 13.42
N PHE A 619 -3.12 -50.16 12.90
CA PHE A 619 -2.91 -50.33 11.46
C PHE A 619 -4.12 -51.00 10.79
N ASP A 620 -4.53 -52.17 11.28
CA ASP A 620 -5.56 -53.01 10.65
C ASP A 620 -6.95 -52.36 10.65
N ALA A 621 -7.31 -51.62 11.70
CA ALA A 621 -8.53 -50.83 11.76
C ALA A 621 -8.47 -49.54 10.89
N GLY A 622 -7.38 -49.30 10.16
CA GLY A 622 -7.17 -48.10 9.35
C GLY A 622 -7.06 -46.80 10.14
N GLY A 623 -6.87 -46.89 11.46
CA GLY A 623 -6.83 -45.77 12.40
C GLY A 623 -5.55 -44.93 12.32
N CYS A 624 -4.50 -45.44 11.68
CA CYS A 624 -3.28 -44.71 11.42
C CYS A 624 -3.49 -43.63 10.34
N PRO A 625 -3.30 -42.32 10.63
CA PRO A 625 -3.32 -41.28 9.61
C PRO A 625 -2.09 -41.35 8.69
N GLY A 626 -1.01 -41.99 9.14
CA GLY A 626 0.26 -42.09 8.45
C GLY A 626 1.24 -40.95 8.74
N GLN A 627 2.34 -40.92 7.97
CA GLN A 627 3.44 -39.98 8.19
C GLN A 627 3.04 -38.56 7.81
N ALA A 628 3.28 -37.60 8.71
CA ALA A 628 3.02 -36.19 8.46
C ALA A 628 3.94 -35.66 7.34
N THR A 629 3.36 -35.19 6.24
CA THR A 629 4.10 -34.70 5.06
C THR A 629 4.27 -33.18 5.05
N GLY A 630 3.38 -32.46 5.74
CA GLY A 630 3.34 -31.00 5.76
C GLY A 630 2.07 -30.45 6.37
N VAL A 631 1.89 -29.14 6.25
CA VAL A 631 0.82 -28.36 6.87
C VAL A 631 -0.05 -27.73 5.78
N ARG A 632 -1.36 -27.90 5.87
CA ARG A 632 -2.33 -27.19 5.01
C ARG A 632 -2.70 -25.86 5.65
N ILE A 633 -2.58 -24.80 4.88
CA ILE A 633 -2.84 -23.41 5.27
C ILE A 633 -3.95 -22.81 4.40
N ARG A 634 -4.53 -21.70 4.85
CA ARG A 634 -5.45 -20.86 4.08
C ARG A 634 -5.03 -19.40 4.22
N LEU A 635 -5.00 -18.67 3.12
CA LEU A 635 -4.87 -17.22 3.09
C LEU A 635 -6.22 -16.54 3.31
N ASP A 636 -6.21 -15.28 3.72
CA ASP A 636 -7.43 -14.54 4.06
C ASP A 636 -8.32 -14.30 2.81
N ASN A 637 -7.73 -14.23 1.62
CA ASN A 637 -8.41 -14.24 0.31
C ASN A 637 -8.98 -15.62 -0.12
N GLY A 638 -9.01 -16.60 0.78
CA GLY A 638 -9.60 -17.93 0.57
C GLY A 638 -8.69 -18.95 -0.15
N ILE A 639 -7.55 -18.54 -0.70
CA ILE A 639 -6.58 -19.43 -1.36
C ILE A 639 -6.10 -20.52 -0.37
N THR A 640 -6.07 -21.76 -0.83
CA THR A 640 -5.56 -22.91 -0.06
C THR A 640 -4.08 -23.12 -0.31
N GLY A 641 -3.25 -23.25 0.73
CA GLY A 641 -1.82 -23.44 0.57
C GLY A 641 -1.27 -24.69 1.27
N TYR A 642 -0.03 -25.03 0.94
CA TYR A 642 0.69 -26.15 1.51
C TYR A 642 2.13 -25.81 1.88
N ILE A 643 2.54 -26.18 3.10
CA ILE A 643 3.91 -26.05 3.59
C ILE A 643 4.47 -27.46 3.81
N HIS A 644 5.43 -27.89 2.99
CA HIS A 644 6.15 -29.14 3.22
C HIS A 644 6.81 -29.15 4.61
N ILE A 645 6.86 -30.29 5.29
CA ILE A 645 7.48 -30.41 6.62
C ILE A 645 8.94 -29.88 6.65
N LYS A 646 9.70 -30.08 5.56
CA LYS A 646 11.06 -29.54 5.34
C LYS A 646 11.13 -28.01 5.31
N ASN A 647 10.02 -27.33 5.03
CA ASN A 647 9.91 -25.88 4.90
C ASN A 647 9.18 -25.22 6.09
N LEU A 648 8.89 -25.97 7.16
CA LEU A 648 8.18 -25.45 8.34
C LEU A 648 9.12 -24.74 9.35
N SER A 649 10.43 -25.04 9.33
CA SER A 649 11.39 -24.58 10.35
C SER A 649 12.84 -24.85 9.92
N ASP A 650 13.77 -23.94 10.24
CA ASP A 650 15.23 -24.13 10.04
C ASP A 650 15.77 -25.36 10.79
N LYS A 651 15.24 -25.62 11.99
CA LYS A 651 15.50 -26.85 12.74
C LYS A 651 14.65 -27.99 12.17
N HIS A 652 15.21 -29.19 12.03
CA HIS A 652 14.48 -30.40 11.64
C HIS A 652 13.20 -30.59 12.48
N VAL A 653 12.13 -31.06 11.82
CA VAL A 653 10.82 -31.36 12.41
C VAL A 653 10.38 -32.72 11.90
N THR A 654 10.07 -33.64 12.81
CA THR A 654 9.47 -34.96 12.51
C THR A 654 7.95 -34.93 12.63
N ASP A 655 7.43 -34.19 13.60
CA ASP A 655 5.99 -33.94 13.80
C ASP A 655 5.66 -32.43 13.72
N PRO A 656 4.88 -31.98 12.72
CA PRO A 656 4.42 -30.60 12.63
C PRO A 656 3.57 -30.12 13.81
N ALA A 657 2.87 -31.00 14.52
CA ALA A 657 1.96 -30.61 15.62
C ALA A 657 2.70 -29.99 16.81
N GLN A 658 4.00 -30.30 16.97
CA GLN A 658 4.87 -29.67 17.96
C GLN A 658 5.20 -28.20 17.66
N ARG A 659 4.90 -27.71 16.45
CA ARG A 659 5.26 -26.35 15.99
C ARG A 659 4.07 -25.51 15.56
N VAL A 660 3.01 -26.13 15.04
CA VAL A 660 1.80 -25.43 14.62
C VAL A 660 0.54 -26.13 15.11
N THR A 661 -0.42 -25.33 15.56
CA THR A 661 -1.74 -25.77 16.01
C THR A 661 -2.81 -25.38 14.99
N ARG A 662 -3.94 -26.10 14.98
CA ARG A 662 -5.05 -25.83 14.06
C ARG A 662 -5.73 -24.51 14.43
N GLY A 663 -5.90 -23.62 13.45
CA GLY A 663 -6.40 -22.26 13.65
C GLY A 663 -5.33 -21.24 14.00
N GLN A 664 -4.06 -21.64 14.13
CA GLN A 664 -2.95 -20.70 14.34
C GLN A 664 -2.66 -19.92 13.06
N MET A 665 -2.55 -18.59 13.18
CA MET A 665 -1.97 -17.74 12.14
C MET A 665 -0.45 -17.87 12.16
N ILE A 666 0.15 -18.04 10.99
CA ILE A 666 1.60 -18.06 10.78
C ILE A 666 1.97 -17.14 9.62
N HIS A 667 3.19 -16.61 9.65
CA HIS A 667 3.77 -15.98 8.47
C HIS A 667 4.38 -17.06 7.57
N CYS A 668 4.13 -16.97 6.27
CA CYS A 668 4.77 -17.81 5.27
C CYS A 668 5.12 -16.99 4.03
N ARG A 669 6.23 -17.34 3.37
CA ARG A 669 6.62 -16.76 2.08
C ARG A 669 6.16 -17.70 0.96
N VAL A 670 5.49 -17.18 -0.06
CA VAL A 670 5.00 -17.95 -1.22
C VAL A 670 6.19 -18.48 -2.01
N THR A 671 6.27 -19.78 -2.28
CA THR A 671 7.36 -20.38 -3.07
C THR A 671 6.92 -20.80 -4.48
N LYS A 672 5.62 -21.00 -4.69
CA LYS A 672 5.02 -21.39 -5.97
C LYS A 672 3.52 -21.08 -5.96
N ILE A 673 2.96 -20.70 -7.10
CA ILE A 673 1.52 -20.50 -7.30
C ILE A 673 1.03 -21.54 -8.32
N GLU A 674 0.05 -22.36 -7.95
CA GLU A 674 -0.68 -23.29 -8.82
C GLU A 674 -2.04 -22.67 -9.16
N VAL A 675 -2.04 -21.81 -10.18
CA VAL A 675 -3.16 -20.99 -10.66
C VAL A 675 -4.43 -21.83 -10.86
N GLU A 676 -4.36 -22.86 -11.71
CA GLU A 676 -5.48 -23.77 -12.06
C GLU A 676 -6.18 -24.40 -10.84
N ARG A 677 -5.43 -24.62 -9.75
CA ARG A 677 -5.90 -25.32 -8.55
C ARG A 677 -6.34 -24.35 -7.44
N PHE A 678 -6.14 -23.04 -7.65
CA PHE A 678 -6.31 -22.01 -6.63
C PHE A 678 -5.53 -22.36 -5.36
N SER A 679 -4.25 -22.71 -5.54
CA SER A 679 -3.39 -23.12 -4.44
C SER A 679 -1.94 -22.64 -4.53
N ILE A 680 -1.26 -22.56 -3.39
CA ILE A 680 0.16 -22.20 -3.29
C ILE A 680 0.98 -23.25 -2.55
N GLU A 681 2.27 -23.33 -2.90
CA GLU A 681 3.29 -23.85 -1.97
C GLU A 681 3.93 -22.68 -1.24
N ALA A 682 4.28 -22.87 0.04
CA ALA A 682 4.89 -21.84 0.86
C ALA A 682 5.92 -22.38 1.87
N THR A 683 6.72 -21.47 2.43
CA THR A 683 7.71 -21.76 3.47
C THR A 683 7.51 -20.87 4.70
N SER A 684 7.72 -21.44 5.89
CA SER A 684 7.70 -20.74 7.18
C SER A 684 9.04 -20.87 7.93
N LYS A 685 10.10 -21.29 7.23
CA LYS A 685 11.47 -21.24 7.78
C LYS A 685 11.84 -19.81 8.17
N SER A 686 12.48 -19.63 9.33
CA SER A 686 13.04 -18.36 9.77
C SER A 686 14.14 -17.85 8.84
N SER A 687 14.85 -18.72 8.11
CA SER A 687 15.77 -18.33 7.03
C SER A 687 15.07 -17.66 5.86
N ASP A 688 13.94 -18.24 5.42
CA ASP A 688 13.27 -17.89 4.17
C ASP A 688 12.31 -16.70 4.40
N LEU A 689 11.67 -16.61 5.57
CA LEU A 689 10.88 -15.46 6.01
C LEU A 689 11.72 -14.18 6.04
N LEU A 690 12.92 -14.27 6.64
CA LEU A 690 13.90 -13.18 6.66
C LEU A 690 14.58 -12.97 5.29
N ASP A 691 14.41 -13.89 4.34
CA ASP A 691 15.08 -13.91 3.04
C ASP A 691 16.61 -13.66 3.17
N LYS A 692 17.28 -14.55 3.93
CA LYS A 692 18.73 -14.47 4.20
C LYS A 692 19.61 -14.65 2.97
N ASN A 693 19.10 -15.32 1.93
CA ASN A 693 19.81 -15.62 0.70
C ASN A 693 19.65 -14.54 -0.37
N HIS A 694 18.62 -13.70 -0.25
CA HIS A 694 18.13 -12.80 -1.30
C HIS A 694 17.55 -13.54 -2.52
N ASP A 695 16.85 -14.64 -2.25
CA ASP A 695 16.16 -15.47 -3.26
C ASP A 695 14.79 -14.88 -3.65
N TRP A 696 14.15 -14.10 -2.78
CA TRP A 696 12.71 -13.80 -2.88
C TRP A 696 12.28 -12.33 -2.83
N ARG A 697 13.12 -11.40 -2.35
CA ARG A 697 12.77 -9.98 -2.31
C ARG A 697 12.64 -9.41 -3.73
N PRO A 698 11.72 -8.44 -3.97
CA PRO A 698 11.71 -7.67 -5.21
C PRO A 698 13.08 -7.08 -5.53
N GLN A 699 13.51 -7.21 -6.79
CA GLN A 699 14.80 -6.69 -7.24
C GLN A 699 14.88 -5.17 -6.99
N LYS A 700 15.90 -4.74 -6.25
CA LYS A 700 16.17 -3.32 -5.97
C LYS A 700 16.55 -2.56 -7.24
N ASP A 701 16.26 -1.26 -7.27
CA ASP A 701 16.62 -0.38 -8.39
C ASP A 701 18.13 -0.46 -8.71
N PRO A 702 18.56 -0.44 -9.99
CA PRO A 702 19.98 -0.50 -10.36
C PRO A 702 20.88 0.56 -9.69
N TYR A 703 20.30 1.66 -9.21
CA TYR A 703 20.99 2.78 -8.55
C TYR A 703 20.82 2.78 -7.02
N TYR A 704 20.60 1.62 -6.38
CA TYR A 704 20.34 1.51 -4.95
C TYR A 704 21.57 1.75 -4.05
N ASP A 705 21.51 2.70 -3.10
CA ASP A 705 22.60 2.98 -2.15
C ASP A 705 22.57 2.03 -0.94
N HIS A 706 23.03 0.80 -1.18
CA HIS A 706 23.30 -0.21 -0.15
C HIS A 706 24.26 0.27 0.96
N GLU A 707 25.13 1.24 0.67
CA GLU A 707 26.08 1.78 1.63
C GLU A 707 25.44 2.75 2.62
N ASN A 708 24.42 3.50 2.20
CA ASN A 708 23.60 4.33 3.08
C ASN A 708 22.59 3.47 3.87
N GLU A 709 22.01 2.44 3.24
CA GLU A 709 21.12 1.47 3.90
C GLU A 709 21.80 0.80 5.12
N LYS A 710 23.02 0.25 4.93
CA LYS A 710 23.80 -0.34 6.03
C LYS A 710 24.09 0.64 7.17
N LYS A 711 24.39 1.91 6.85
CA LYS A 711 24.74 2.95 7.84
C LYS A 711 23.54 3.36 8.68
N ASP A 712 22.37 3.49 8.07
CA ASP A 712 21.12 3.74 8.79
C ASP A 712 20.74 2.55 9.69
N LEU A 713 20.87 1.32 9.18
CA LEU A 713 20.62 0.10 9.96
C LEU A 713 21.55 -0.04 11.17
N HIS A 714 22.86 0.18 11.00
CA HIS A 714 23.83 0.18 12.10
C HIS A 714 23.48 1.25 13.14
N THR A 715 23.14 2.46 12.70
CA THR A 715 22.75 3.57 13.58
C THR A 715 21.47 3.26 14.36
N GLU A 716 20.49 2.60 13.73
CA GLU A 716 19.26 2.20 14.42
C GLU A 716 19.49 1.04 15.39
N GLU A 717 20.34 0.07 15.04
CA GLU A 717 20.78 -1.00 15.94
C GLU A 717 21.51 -0.46 17.17
N GLU A 718 22.44 0.47 16.99
CA GLU A 718 23.16 1.10 18.09
C GLU A 718 22.20 1.90 18.99
N ALA A 719 21.25 2.63 18.40
CA ALA A 719 20.17 3.29 19.13
C ALA A 719 19.19 2.30 19.81
N LYS A 720 19.00 1.08 19.29
CA LYS A 720 18.22 0.00 19.94
C LYS A 720 19.00 -0.57 21.14
N LYS A 721 20.27 -0.92 20.95
CA LYS A 721 21.20 -1.40 22.00
C LYS A 721 21.31 -0.38 23.15
N ASN A 722 21.44 0.90 22.83
CA ASN A 722 21.53 1.96 23.85
C ASN A 722 20.19 2.25 24.55
N ARG A 723 19.03 2.04 23.90
CA ARG A 723 17.72 2.09 24.58
C ARG A 723 17.49 0.89 25.50
N GLN A 724 17.90 -0.31 25.09
CA GLN A 724 17.80 -1.51 25.95
C GLN A 724 18.64 -1.37 27.24
N LYS A 725 19.84 -0.79 27.16
CA LYS A 725 20.67 -0.46 28.34
C LYS A 725 20.03 0.52 29.34
N LEU A 726 19.00 1.27 28.95
CA LEU A 726 18.33 2.27 29.80
C LEU A 726 17.06 1.73 30.48
N THR A 727 16.60 0.53 30.14
CA THR A 727 15.38 -0.06 30.70
C THR A 727 15.72 -0.84 31.98
N TYR A 728 15.51 -0.22 33.13
CA TYR A 728 15.62 -0.90 34.43
C TYR A 728 14.55 -1.99 34.59
N ILE A 729 14.87 -3.03 35.36
CA ILE A 729 13.94 -4.13 35.65
C ILE A 729 12.92 -3.64 36.69
N LYS A 730 11.62 -3.82 36.40
CA LYS A 730 10.56 -3.58 37.39
C LYS A 730 10.61 -4.67 38.47
N ARG A 731 10.80 -4.27 39.73
CA ARG A 731 10.95 -5.15 40.90
C ARG A 731 9.59 -5.32 41.59
N VAL A 732 9.40 -6.39 42.36
CA VAL A 732 8.17 -6.66 43.13
C VAL A 732 8.52 -6.54 44.62
N ILE A 733 8.67 -5.30 45.07
CA ILE A 733 9.04 -4.94 46.44
C ILE A 733 7.86 -4.17 47.04
N VAL A 734 7.34 -4.63 48.19
CA VAL A 734 6.20 -4.03 48.88
C VAL A 734 6.72 -3.15 50.01
N HIS A 735 6.98 -1.88 49.71
CA HIS A 735 7.46 -0.88 50.68
C HIS A 735 6.90 0.51 50.33
N PRO A 736 6.44 1.34 51.30
CA PRO A 736 5.80 2.62 51.00
C PRO A 736 6.65 3.61 50.20
N ALA A 737 7.98 3.61 50.42
CA ALA A 737 8.91 4.49 49.71
C ALA A 737 9.45 3.87 48.40
N PHE A 738 9.08 2.62 48.07
CA PHE A 738 9.59 1.95 46.87
C PHE A 738 8.73 2.22 45.63
N HIS A 739 9.36 2.73 44.58
CA HIS A 739 8.72 3.04 43.30
C HIS A 739 9.50 2.49 42.11
N ASN A 740 8.80 1.78 41.22
CA ASN A 740 9.32 1.33 39.92
C ASN A 740 9.35 2.48 38.91
N ILE A 741 10.28 3.43 39.12
CA ILE A 741 10.44 4.65 38.31
C ILE A 741 11.90 4.91 37.96
N SER A 742 12.13 5.62 36.85
CA SER A 742 13.47 6.04 36.41
C SER A 742 14.05 7.17 37.27
N TYR A 743 15.33 7.48 37.03
CA TYR A 743 16.00 8.67 37.57
C TYR A 743 15.18 9.96 37.32
N ILE A 744 14.73 10.18 36.08
CA ILE A 744 14.05 11.42 35.64
C ILE A 744 12.64 11.51 36.22
N GLU A 745 11.96 10.38 36.39
CA GLU A 745 10.65 10.34 37.05
C GLU A 745 10.79 10.57 38.57
N ALA A 746 11.83 10.03 39.20
CA ALA A 746 12.12 10.32 40.60
C ALA A 746 12.37 11.81 40.83
N GLU A 747 13.26 12.47 40.08
CA GLU A 747 13.51 13.93 40.23
C GLU A 747 12.24 14.79 40.11
N LYS A 748 11.25 14.36 39.31
CA LYS A 748 9.97 15.06 39.17
C LYS A 748 9.08 14.92 40.40
N ILE A 749 9.00 13.72 41.00
CA ILE A 749 8.21 13.50 42.23
C ILE A 749 8.91 14.16 43.43
N MET A 750 10.23 14.03 43.51
CA MET A 750 11.06 14.68 44.53
C MET A 750 10.97 16.21 44.52
N ALA A 751 10.60 16.84 43.39
CA ALA A 751 10.34 18.27 43.31
C ALA A 751 9.11 18.68 44.16
N THR A 752 8.09 17.84 44.23
CA THR A 752 6.85 18.07 44.99
C THR A 752 6.89 17.62 46.45
N MET A 753 7.96 16.96 46.87
CA MET A 753 8.15 16.40 48.22
C MET A 753 8.80 17.39 49.20
N GLU A 754 8.71 17.12 50.50
CA GLU A 754 9.32 17.92 51.57
C GLU A 754 10.81 17.57 51.79
N GLN A 755 11.50 18.43 52.54
CA GLN A 755 12.94 18.30 52.78
C GLN A 755 13.21 17.17 53.79
N GLY A 756 13.96 16.16 53.36
CA GLY A 756 14.14 14.89 54.07
C GLY A 756 13.39 13.69 53.49
N ASP A 757 12.37 13.91 52.65
CA ASP A 757 11.60 12.82 52.03
C ASP A 757 12.47 11.91 51.15
N VAL A 758 12.01 10.66 50.98
CA VAL A 758 12.80 9.57 50.37
C VAL A 758 11.97 8.79 49.34
N ILE A 759 12.59 8.52 48.18
CA ILE A 759 12.16 7.56 47.18
C ILE A 759 13.24 6.50 46.99
N VAL A 760 12.90 5.24 47.24
CA VAL A 760 13.69 4.07 46.82
C VAL A 760 13.24 3.65 45.44
N ARG A 761 14.19 3.44 44.51
CA ARG A 761 13.88 2.96 43.16
C ARG A 761 14.91 1.94 42.66
N PRO A 762 14.63 1.17 41.59
CA PRO A 762 15.65 0.37 40.92
C PRO A 762 16.87 1.22 40.50
N SER A 763 18.07 0.65 40.63
CA SER A 763 19.30 1.27 40.12
C SER A 763 19.50 0.95 38.64
N SER A 764 20.11 1.88 37.91
CA SER A 764 20.57 1.62 36.53
C SER A 764 21.88 0.83 36.46
N LYS A 765 22.47 0.45 37.62
CA LYS A 765 23.71 -0.33 37.68
C LYS A 765 23.52 -1.83 37.47
N GLY A 766 22.32 -2.36 37.72
CA GLY A 766 22.01 -3.79 37.57
C GLY A 766 20.83 -4.23 38.43
N ALA A 767 20.49 -5.52 38.37
CA ALA A 767 19.44 -6.10 39.22
C ALA A 767 19.80 -6.06 40.72
N ASP A 768 21.10 -5.98 41.04
CA ASP A 768 21.69 -6.10 42.38
C ASP A 768 21.95 -4.78 43.10
N HIS A 769 21.32 -3.72 42.60
CA HIS A 769 21.40 -2.39 43.18
C HIS A 769 20.03 -1.71 43.23
N LEU A 770 19.77 -1.00 44.33
CA LEU A 770 18.73 0.03 44.43
C LEU A 770 19.38 1.42 44.49
N THR A 771 18.59 2.46 44.24
CA THR A 771 19.00 3.84 44.54
C THR A 771 17.99 4.49 45.48
N VAL A 772 18.47 4.87 46.66
CA VAL A 772 17.73 5.68 47.63
C VAL A 772 17.97 7.15 47.26
N THR A 773 16.93 7.83 46.82
CA THR A 773 16.94 9.23 46.41
C THR A 773 16.24 10.05 47.47
N TRP A 774 16.89 11.05 48.07
CA TRP A 774 16.27 11.87 49.13
C TRP A 774 16.51 13.38 48.93
N LYS A 775 15.61 14.22 49.46
CA LYS A 775 15.60 15.67 49.22
C LYS A 775 16.50 16.42 50.21
N VAL A 776 17.67 16.85 49.76
CA VAL A 776 18.60 17.68 50.55
C VAL A 776 18.07 19.10 50.70
N ALA A 777 17.64 19.68 49.57
CA ALA A 777 17.08 21.02 49.44
C ALA A 777 16.26 21.12 48.14
N ASP A 778 15.58 22.25 47.91
CA ASP A 778 14.85 22.47 46.66
C ASP A 778 15.77 22.43 45.43
N GLY A 779 15.45 21.54 44.48
CA GLY A 779 16.27 21.30 43.30
C GLY A 779 17.64 20.68 43.57
N ILE A 780 17.87 20.08 44.76
CA ILE A 780 19.10 19.38 45.15
C ILE A 780 18.75 18.06 45.84
N TYR A 781 18.88 16.96 45.10
CA TYR A 781 18.60 15.59 45.57
C TYR A 781 19.90 14.81 45.71
N GLN A 782 19.99 13.95 46.72
CA GLN A 782 21.12 13.02 46.88
C GLN A 782 20.68 11.61 46.53
N HIS A 783 21.44 10.96 45.65
CA HIS A 783 21.22 9.59 45.21
C HIS A 783 22.27 8.67 45.86
N ILE A 784 21.83 7.85 46.81
CA ILE A 784 22.65 6.86 47.51
C ILE A 784 22.44 5.52 46.81
N ASP A 785 23.52 4.86 46.42
CA ASP A 785 23.52 3.54 45.80
C ASP A 785 23.58 2.47 46.88
N VAL A 786 22.60 1.56 46.88
CA VAL A 786 22.48 0.45 47.84
C VAL A 786 22.74 -0.83 47.08
N ARG A 787 23.74 -1.61 47.50
CA ARG A 787 24.01 -2.95 46.96
C ARG A 787 23.17 -3.97 47.72
N GLU A 788 22.61 -4.93 47.01
CA GLU A 788 21.76 -5.99 47.59
C GLU A 788 22.43 -7.35 47.43
N GLU A 789 22.45 -8.17 48.49
CA GLU A 789 22.95 -9.56 48.42
C GLU A 789 21.92 -10.57 48.95
N GLY A 790 22.17 -11.87 48.79
CA GLY A 790 21.30 -12.94 49.30
C GLY A 790 19.93 -13.06 48.62
N LYS A 791 19.82 -12.83 47.30
CA LYS A 791 18.54 -12.87 46.58
C LYS A 791 18.11 -14.26 46.12
N GLU A 792 16.82 -14.54 46.29
CA GLU A 792 16.15 -15.69 45.65
C GLU A 792 15.89 -15.47 44.14
N ASN A 793 15.59 -14.24 43.72
CA ASN A 793 15.31 -13.90 42.32
C ASN A 793 15.53 -12.40 42.02
N ALA A 794 15.67 -12.06 40.73
CA ALA A 794 15.95 -10.71 40.24
C ALA A 794 14.78 -9.71 40.40
N PHE A 795 13.63 -10.11 40.95
CA PHE A 795 12.48 -9.23 41.22
C PHE A 795 12.31 -8.89 42.70
N SER A 796 12.89 -9.67 43.62
CA SER A 796 12.78 -9.49 45.07
C SER A 796 13.86 -8.56 45.64
N LEU A 797 13.63 -8.03 46.84
CA LEU A 797 14.67 -7.38 47.65
C LEU A 797 15.75 -8.41 48.06
N GLY A 798 16.98 -7.98 48.29
CA GLY A 798 18.01 -8.81 48.93
C GLY A 798 17.73 -9.11 50.41
N GLN A 799 18.40 -10.13 50.96
CA GLN A 799 18.37 -10.45 52.39
C GLN A 799 19.27 -9.54 53.23
N SER A 800 20.29 -8.93 52.61
CA SER A 800 21.19 -7.96 53.24
C SER A 800 21.40 -6.76 52.32
N LEU A 801 21.29 -5.55 52.85
CA LEU A 801 21.42 -4.29 52.10
C LEU A 801 22.66 -3.53 52.56
N TRP A 802 23.46 -3.04 51.61
CA TRP A 802 24.79 -2.51 51.89
C TRP A 802 24.97 -1.08 51.37
N ILE A 803 25.40 -0.17 52.25
CA ILE A 803 25.79 1.21 51.92
C ILE A 803 27.26 1.41 52.28
N GLY A 804 28.14 1.29 51.29
CA GLY A 804 29.59 1.32 51.50
C GLY A 804 30.06 0.08 52.26
N ASN A 805 30.30 0.24 53.57
CA ASN A 805 30.74 -0.82 54.48
C ASN A 805 29.72 -1.09 55.61
N GLU A 806 28.57 -0.41 55.59
CA GLU A 806 27.49 -0.58 56.58
C GLU A 806 26.41 -1.51 56.01
N GLU A 807 25.99 -2.49 56.81
CA GLU A 807 24.93 -3.47 56.52
C GLU A 807 23.62 -3.04 57.21
N PHE A 808 22.50 -3.31 56.53
CA PHE A 808 21.14 -2.99 56.95
C PHE A 808 20.20 -4.16 56.62
N GLU A 809 19.22 -4.41 57.49
CA GLU A 809 18.27 -5.51 57.37
C GLU A 809 17.14 -5.19 56.36
N ASP A 810 16.62 -3.95 56.35
CA ASP A 810 15.56 -3.54 55.43
C ASP A 810 15.64 -2.06 54.98
N LEU A 811 14.64 -1.63 54.20
CA LEU A 811 14.56 -0.26 53.64
C LEU A 811 14.16 0.79 54.68
N ASP A 812 13.37 0.44 55.70
CA ASP A 812 13.00 1.36 56.78
C ASP A 812 14.17 1.60 57.72
N GLU A 813 15.03 0.60 57.95
CA GLU A 813 16.27 0.76 58.68
C GLU A 813 17.24 1.70 57.95
N ILE A 814 17.39 1.57 56.63
CA ILE A 814 18.19 2.53 55.83
C ILE A 814 17.67 3.96 55.99
N ILE A 815 16.34 4.14 55.93
CA ILE A 815 15.72 5.46 56.12
C ILE A 815 15.97 5.97 57.54
N ALA A 816 15.78 5.13 58.57
CA ALA A 816 15.88 5.50 59.97
C ALA A 816 17.32 5.74 60.47
N ARG A 817 18.29 4.88 60.08
CA ARG A 817 19.68 4.95 60.54
C ARG A 817 20.59 5.78 59.62
N HIS A 818 20.31 5.88 58.33
CA HIS A 818 21.19 6.58 57.38
C HIS A 818 20.60 7.93 56.91
N VAL A 819 19.35 7.95 56.41
CA VAL A 819 18.79 9.15 55.77
C VAL A 819 18.24 10.17 56.78
N ASN A 820 17.43 9.74 57.74
CA ASN A 820 16.78 10.62 58.72
C ASN A 820 17.79 11.43 59.58
N PRO A 821 18.91 10.85 60.06
CA PRO A 821 19.94 11.62 60.77
C PRO A 821 20.61 12.65 59.85
N MET A 822 20.93 12.28 58.60
CA MET A 822 21.47 13.23 57.62
C MET A 822 20.50 14.38 57.38
N ALA A 823 19.22 14.12 57.15
CA ALA A 823 18.19 15.13 56.98
C ALA A 823 18.04 16.05 58.21
N ALA A 824 18.17 15.52 59.43
CA ALA A 824 18.20 16.33 60.66
C ALA A 824 19.40 17.29 60.68
N TYR A 825 20.63 16.82 60.44
CA TYR A 825 21.82 17.68 60.34
C TYR A 825 21.72 18.71 59.20
N VAL A 826 21.02 18.40 58.11
CA VAL A 826 20.75 19.35 57.03
C VAL A 826 19.82 20.47 57.52
N ARG A 827 18.76 20.14 58.28
CA ARG A 827 17.87 21.14 58.92
C ARG A 827 18.62 22.03 59.91
N ASP A 828 19.49 21.47 60.74
CA ASP A 828 20.35 22.24 61.65
C ASP A 828 21.26 23.22 60.90
N MET A 829 21.82 22.78 59.75
CA MET A 829 22.63 23.65 58.90
C MET A 829 21.79 24.74 58.20
N PHE A 830 20.53 24.44 57.84
CA PHE A 830 19.60 25.44 57.33
C PHE A 830 19.19 26.48 58.40
N ALA A 831 19.06 26.07 59.67
CA ALA A 831 18.82 26.97 60.79
C ALA A 831 20.04 27.84 61.17
N PHE A 832 21.21 27.62 60.55
CA PHE A 832 22.43 28.36 60.88
C PHE A 832 22.39 29.79 60.32
N LYS A 833 22.48 30.78 61.21
CA LYS A 833 22.37 32.23 60.89
C LYS A 833 23.38 32.82 59.87
N TYR A 834 24.41 32.06 59.47
CA TYR A 834 25.36 32.44 58.42
C TYR A 834 25.20 31.59 57.15
N LEU A 835 24.12 30.80 57.04
CA LEU A 835 23.70 30.26 55.76
C LEU A 835 23.29 31.41 54.83
N LYS A 836 23.71 31.34 53.57
CA LYS A 836 23.24 32.16 52.45
C LYS A 836 23.05 31.27 51.24
N ASP A 837 22.00 31.48 50.47
CA ASP A 837 21.99 30.93 49.12
C ASP A 837 22.99 31.72 48.26
N THR A 838 23.73 30.98 47.44
CA THR A 838 24.68 31.52 46.45
C THR A 838 24.42 30.78 45.13
N GLU A 839 23.15 30.65 44.77
CA GLU A 839 22.60 29.92 43.63
C GLU A 839 23.13 28.47 43.56
N GLY A 840 22.90 27.72 44.64
CA GLY A 840 23.35 26.32 44.71
C GLY A 840 24.87 26.16 44.85
N GLY A 841 25.55 27.12 45.47
CA GLY A 841 26.93 26.97 45.91
C GLY A 841 27.99 27.48 44.92
N LEU A 842 27.65 28.46 44.08
CA LEU A 842 28.63 29.14 43.22
C LEU A 842 29.65 29.92 44.06
N LYS A 843 30.93 29.57 43.91
CA LYS A 843 32.04 30.15 44.69
C LYS A 843 32.19 31.65 44.47
N ASP A 844 31.99 32.12 43.23
CA ASP A 844 32.22 33.51 42.87
C ASP A 844 31.24 34.46 43.56
N LYS A 845 29.95 34.08 43.62
CA LYS A 845 28.91 34.79 44.38
C LYS A 845 29.15 34.72 45.89
N ALA A 846 29.71 33.61 46.38
CA ALA A 846 30.15 33.51 47.77
C ALA A 846 31.36 34.43 48.07
N GLU A 847 32.32 34.58 47.15
CA GLU A 847 33.41 35.56 47.28
C GLU A 847 32.90 37.00 47.26
N GLU A 848 31.97 37.32 46.36
CA GLU A 848 31.36 38.65 46.20
C GLU A 848 30.71 39.13 47.51
N TYR A 849 29.78 38.33 48.05
CA TYR A 849 29.14 38.61 49.34
C TYR A 849 30.15 38.84 50.48
N LEU A 850 31.20 38.01 50.54
CA LEU A 850 32.24 38.12 51.56
C LEU A 850 33.11 39.38 51.40
N LYS A 851 33.40 39.79 50.16
CA LYS A 851 34.13 41.04 49.85
C LYS A 851 33.31 42.26 50.25
N GLU A 852 31.99 42.26 50.01
CA GLU A 852 31.11 43.34 50.46
C GLU A 852 31.07 43.47 51.98
N GLU A 853 30.82 42.37 52.70
CA GLU A 853 30.78 42.39 54.16
C GLU A 853 32.13 42.80 54.76
N LYS A 854 33.25 42.37 54.14
CA LYS A 854 34.60 42.79 54.52
C LYS A 854 34.86 44.28 54.26
N LYS A 855 34.24 44.88 53.24
CA LYS A 855 34.25 46.34 52.99
C LYS A 855 33.45 47.10 54.05
N LYS A 856 32.32 46.55 54.51
CA LYS A 856 31.47 47.14 55.59
C LYS A 856 32.13 47.04 56.98
N ASN A 857 32.86 45.96 57.27
CA ASN A 857 33.64 45.81 58.50
C ASN A 857 34.98 45.07 58.23
N PRO A 858 36.09 45.82 58.02
CA PRO A 858 37.39 45.24 57.73
C PRO A 858 38.04 44.49 58.90
N ALA A 859 37.70 44.82 60.14
CA ALA A 859 38.27 44.18 61.33
C ALA A 859 37.73 42.76 61.57
N LYS A 860 36.46 42.52 61.22
CA LYS A 860 35.82 41.20 61.35
C LYS A 860 36.29 40.23 60.26
N ILE A 861 36.45 38.96 60.61
CA ILE A 861 36.53 37.87 59.63
C ILE A 861 35.10 37.40 59.32
N HIS A 862 34.71 37.47 58.06
CA HIS A 862 33.40 37.01 57.61
C HIS A 862 33.50 35.62 57.01
N TYR A 863 32.44 34.84 57.23
CA TYR A 863 32.24 33.51 56.69
C TYR A 863 30.75 33.31 56.43
N ILE A 864 30.43 32.51 55.42
CA ILE A 864 29.08 32.08 55.07
C ILE A 864 29.10 30.59 54.72
N VAL A 865 27.94 29.96 54.80
CA VAL A 865 27.71 28.60 54.35
C VAL A 865 26.68 28.62 53.22
N SER A 866 26.90 27.89 52.12
CA SER A 866 25.87 27.71 51.09
C SER A 866 25.70 26.24 50.69
N VAL A 867 24.52 25.88 50.19
CA VAL A 867 24.20 24.49 49.78
C VAL A 867 24.89 24.19 48.45
N SER A 868 25.58 23.05 48.30
CA SER A 868 26.26 22.72 47.04
C SER A 868 25.40 21.86 46.12
N LYS A 869 24.85 22.45 45.05
CA LYS A 869 24.08 21.73 44.03
C LYS A 869 24.91 20.69 43.27
N ASN A 870 26.19 20.99 43.02
CA ASN A 870 27.12 20.07 42.36
C ASN A 870 27.60 18.93 43.28
N TYR A 871 27.37 19.03 44.59
CA TYR A 871 27.73 17.99 45.57
C TYR A 871 26.63 17.85 46.64
N PRO A 872 25.49 17.20 46.31
CA PRO A 872 24.42 16.92 47.28
C PRO A 872 24.97 16.24 48.55
N GLY A 873 24.44 16.61 49.71
CA GLY A 873 24.97 16.22 51.02
C GLY A 873 26.22 17.00 51.48
N LYS A 874 26.70 17.99 50.70
CA LYS A 874 27.79 18.88 51.11
C LYS A 874 27.40 20.36 51.09
N PHE A 875 27.95 21.09 52.04
CA PHE A 875 27.80 22.52 52.20
C PHE A 875 29.15 23.22 51.99
N LEU A 876 29.14 24.34 51.26
CA LEU A 876 30.30 25.15 50.94
C LEU A 876 30.53 26.20 52.04
N LEU A 877 31.52 25.98 52.90
CA LEU A 877 32.00 26.99 53.84
C LEU A 877 32.97 27.93 53.12
N SER A 878 32.53 29.17 52.91
CA SER A 878 33.33 30.22 52.27
C SER A 878 33.71 31.28 53.30
N TYR A 879 34.98 31.69 53.37
CA TYR A 879 35.45 32.64 54.39
C TYR A 879 36.63 33.51 53.94
N LEU A 880 36.71 34.74 54.47
CA LEU A 880 37.67 35.76 54.04
C LEU A 880 38.51 36.30 55.24
N PRO A 881 39.63 35.65 55.59
CA PRO A 881 40.50 36.08 56.69
C PRO A 881 41.23 37.41 56.42
N ARG A 882 41.78 37.56 55.21
CA ARG A 882 42.56 38.72 54.75
C ARG A 882 42.06 39.19 53.39
N ALA A 883 42.88 39.09 52.33
CA ALA A 883 42.54 39.53 50.97
C ALA A 883 42.05 38.41 50.02
N ARG A 884 42.36 37.14 50.33
CA ARG A 884 41.96 35.97 49.52
C ARG A 884 40.87 35.18 50.23
N CYS A 885 39.80 34.83 49.52
CA CYS A 885 38.78 33.92 50.03
C CYS A 885 39.33 32.48 50.13
N LYS A 886 38.81 31.71 51.08
CA LYS A 886 38.98 30.26 51.17
C LYS A 886 37.61 29.61 51.05
N HIS A 887 37.56 28.49 50.34
CA HIS A 887 36.36 27.67 50.15
C HIS A 887 36.68 26.23 50.55
N GLU A 888 35.96 25.69 51.53
CA GLU A 888 36.12 24.33 52.04
C GLU A 888 34.73 23.65 52.13
N TYR A 889 34.68 22.32 52.06
CA TYR A 889 33.40 21.59 52.12
C TYR A 889 33.18 20.96 53.50
N ILE A 890 32.02 21.24 54.09
CA ILE A 890 31.44 20.45 55.18
C ILE A 890 30.64 19.34 54.50
N SER A 891 30.92 18.08 54.83
CA SER A 891 30.13 16.94 54.34
C SER A 891 29.22 16.44 55.46
N ILE A 892 27.94 16.23 55.17
CA ILE A 892 27.01 15.66 56.14
C ILE A 892 27.05 14.13 56.04
N THR A 893 27.00 13.47 57.19
CA THR A 893 27.01 12.00 57.35
C THR A 893 25.98 11.61 58.40
N PRO A 894 25.57 10.32 58.51
CA PRO A 894 24.67 9.89 59.58
C PRO A 894 25.22 10.15 60.99
N ASN A 895 26.55 10.24 61.11
CA ASN A 895 27.29 10.51 62.35
C ASN A 895 27.66 12.01 62.52
N GLY A 896 26.90 12.92 61.90
CA GLY A 896 27.08 14.37 62.03
C GLY A 896 27.90 15.04 60.92
N PHE A 897 28.43 16.23 61.23
CA PHE A 897 29.15 17.07 60.28
C PHE A 897 30.62 16.68 60.19
N ARG A 898 31.09 16.30 59.00
CA ARG A 898 32.50 15.99 58.73
C ARG A 898 33.20 17.18 58.08
N PHE A 899 34.22 17.72 58.73
CA PHE A 899 35.01 18.86 58.25
C PHE A 899 36.50 18.67 58.56
N ARG A 900 37.38 18.93 57.57
CA ARG A 900 38.84 18.67 57.62
C ARG A 900 39.25 17.26 58.13
N GLY A 901 38.35 16.28 58.00
CA GLY A 901 38.55 14.90 58.46
C GLY A 901 38.03 14.60 59.87
N GLN A 902 37.76 15.62 60.69
CA GLN A 902 37.11 15.48 61.99
C GLN A 902 35.58 15.42 61.86
N PHE A 903 34.91 14.88 62.87
CA PHE A 903 33.45 14.79 62.99
C PHE A 903 32.95 15.69 64.12
N PHE A 904 31.79 16.30 63.93
CA PHE A 904 31.16 17.22 64.87
C PHE A 904 29.66 16.91 65.00
N GLU A 905 29.22 16.64 66.21
CA GLU A 905 27.82 16.28 66.54
C GLU A 905 26.84 17.45 66.38
N SER A 906 27.32 18.70 66.27
CA SER A 906 26.47 19.88 66.11
C SER A 906 27.12 20.97 65.28
N VAL A 907 26.28 21.82 64.67
CA VAL A 907 26.72 23.03 63.96
C VAL A 907 27.50 23.96 64.91
N ASN A 908 27.13 24.02 66.19
CA ASN A 908 27.78 24.89 67.17
C ASN A 908 29.19 24.40 67.55
N SER A 909 29.43 23.09 67.70
CA SER A 909 30.76 22.54 67.96
C SER A 909 31.67 22.68 66.72
N LEU A 910 31.15 22.37 65.53
CA LEU A 910 31.82 22.63 64.24
C LEU A 910 32.27 24.09 64.12
N PHE A 911 31.35 25.04 64.31
CA PHE A 911 31.65 26.47 64.18
C PHE A 911 32.34 27.09 65.40
N LYS A 912 32.48 26.38 66.53
CA LYS A 912 33.43 26.74 67.58
C LYS A 912 34.84 26.38 67.10
N TRP A 913 35.06 25.10 66.80
CA TRP A 913 36.36 24.58 66.36
C TRP A 913 36.91 25.33 65.14
N PHE A 914 36.07 25.61 64.13
CA PHE A 914 36.47 26.40 62.96
C PHE A 914 36.99 27.80 63.32
N LYS A 915 36.40 28.51 64.30
CA LYS A 915 36.87 29.85 64.72
C LYS A 915 38.23 29.80 65.41
N GLU A 916 38.57 28.66 66.00
CA GLU A 916 39.86 28.40 66.65
C GLU A 916 40.93 27.96 65.63
N HIS A 917 40.55 27.27 64.53
CA HIS A 917 41.47 26.58 63.60
C HIS A 917 41.41 27.06 62.12
N PHE A 918 40.68 28.14 61.77
CA PHE A 918 40.57 28.65 60.39
C PHE A 918 41.90 29.10 59.75
N SER A 919 42.88 29.45 60.60
CA SER A 919 44.26 29.78 60.23
C SER A 919 45.01 28.60 59.62
N ASP A 920 44.68 27.40 60.06
CA ASP A 920 45.58 26.25 60.00
C ASP A 920 45.69 25.71 58.57
N PRO A 921 46.85 25.10 58.23
CA PRO A 921 47.03 24.45 56.93
C PRO A 921 45.94 23.39 56.71
N ILE A 922 45.42 23.34 55.48
CA ILE A 922 44.40 22.36 55.12
C ILE A 922 45.08 20.98 55.05
N PRO A 923 44.58 19.94 55.74
CA PRO A 923 45.14 18.60 55.64
C PRO A 923 45.23 18.13 54.19
N GLY A 924 46.44 17.75 53.74
CA GLY A 924 46.71 17.28 52.38
C GLY A 924 47.31 18.29 51.40
N THR A 925 47.50 19.58 51.77
CA THR A 925 48.21 20.54 50.90
C THR A 925 49.69 20.68 51.27
N PRO A 926 50.66 20.50 50.35
CA PRO A 926 52.08 20.71 50.63
C PRO A 926 52.41 22.17 50.98
N SER A 927 53.22 22.37 52.03
CA SER A 927 53.67 23.70 52.46
C SER A 927 54.91 24.14 51.67
N THR A 928 54.81 25.24 50.91
CA THR A 928 55.95 25.84 50.20
C THR A 928 56.94 26.49 51.18
N PRO A 929 58.26 26.19 51.10
CA PRO A 929 59.27 26.83 51.94
C PRO A 929 59.38 28.34 51.72
N ARG A 930 59.80 29.09 52.75
CA ARG A 930 60.25 30.48 52.59
C ARG A 930 61.63 30.50 51.95
N SER A 931 61.83 31.35 50.95
CA SER A 931 63.16 31.60 50.38
C SER A 931 64.08 32.29 51.40
N ALA A 932 65.29 31.76 51.59
CA ALA A 932 66.39 32.42 52.28
C ALA A 932 67.65 32.32 51.41
N MET A 933 68.10 33.49 50.94
CA MET A 933 69.44 33.85 50.42
C MET A 933 70.32 32.76 49.77
N SER A 934 70.56 32.91 48.47
CA SER A 934 71.63 32.21 47.74
C SER A 934 72.99 32.90 47.95
N ALA A 935 74.06 32.11 48.14
CA ALA A 935 75.45 32.60 48.10
C ALA A 935 76.45 31.52 47.67
N ARG A 936 77.08 31.73 46.50
CA ARG A 936 78.43 31.27 46.08
C ARG A 936 78.76 29.75 46.00
N THR A 937 78.78 29.24 44.74
CA THR A 937 79.96 28.73 43.95
C THR A 937 81.12 27.95 44.65
N PRO A 938 81.85 26.99 44.00
CA PRO A 938 82.11 26.87 42.54
C PRO A 938 82.21 25.42 41.93
N TYR A 939 82.47 25.33 40.59
CA TYR A 939 83.36 24.41 39.80
C TYR A 939 83.74 22.98 40.33
N THR A 940 83.91 21.87 39.56
CA THR A 940 83.79 21.51 38.10
C THR A 940 83.79 19.97 37.89
N ASN A 941 83.61 19.48 36.64
CA ASN A 941 83.85 18.12 36.06
C ASN A 941 84.96 17.26 36.75
N THR A 942 85.01 15.90 36.75
CA THR A 942 84.49 14.76 35.92
C THR A 942 84.77 13.42 36.71
N PRO A 943 84.53 12.16 36.26
CA PRO A 943 83.63 11.55 35.25
C PRO A 943 82.70 10.44 35.88
N GLY A 944 82.14 9.49 35.08
CA GLY A 944 81.40 8.28 35.55
C GLY A 944 82.29 7.03 35.70
N PRO A 945 81.79 5.75 35.62
CA PRO A 945 80.42 5.25 35.37
C PRO A 945 80.00 4.04 36.28
N MET A 946 79.09 3.16 35.80
CA MET A 946 78.82 1.73 36.17
C MET A 946 77.48 1.35 36.86
N PRO A 947 76.97 0.09 36.71
CA PRO A 947 75.55 -0.30 36.89
C PRO A 947 75.32 -1.43 37.91
N ILE A 948 74.08 -1.99 37.98
CA ILE A 948 73.66 -3.38 38.34
C ILE A 948 72.13 -3.38 38.58
N ASN A 949 71.32 -4.41 38.27
CA ASN A 949 71.36 -5.49 37.26
C ASN A 949 69.92 -6.03 37.07
N MET A 950 69.58 -6.63 35.92
CA MET A 950 68.31 -7.34 35.70
C MET A 950 68.51 -8.86 35.81
N ASN A 951 67.45 -9.59 36.20
CA ASN A 951 67.42 -11.06 36.14
C ASN A 951 66.36 -11.52 35.13
N ALA A 952 66.76 -12.24 34.09
CA ALA A 952 65.98 -12.35 32.84
C ALA A 952 65.04 -13.58 32.77
N GLU A 953 65.20 -14.59 33.64
CA GLU A 953 64.50 -15.88 33.52
C GLU A 953 62.99 -15.81 33.77
N ALA A 954 62.50 -14.75 34.43
CA ALA A 954 61.08 -14.58 34.73
C ALA A 954 60.21 -14.31 33.48
N ILE A 955 60.78 -13.66 32.46
CA ILE A 955 60.03 -13.21 31.27
C ILE A 955 59.82 -14.36 30.27
N GLN A 956 60.72 -15.34 30.24
CA GLN A 956 60.75 -16.37 29.20
C GLN A 956 59.77 -17.54 29.41
N ARG A 957 59.15 -17.67 30.60
CA ARG A 957 58.17 -18.74 30.90
C ARG A 957 56.72 -18.46 30.51
N VAL A 958 56.35 -17.22 30.22
CA VAL A 958 54.96 -16.87 29.85
C VAL A 958 54.72 -16.98 28.33
N ALA A 959 55.78 -16.93 27.53
CA ALA A 959 55.72 -16.81 26.07
C ALA A 959 55.42 -18.11 25.28
N GLN A 960 55.02 -19.20 25.94
CA GLN A 960 54.84 -20.52 25.30
C GLN A 960 53.38 -21.00 25.14
N ASN A 961 52.36 -20.24 25.56
CA ASN A 961 50.98 -20.72 25.64
C ASN A 961 49.89 -19.71 25.17
N MET A 962 50.10 -18.95 24.09
CA MET A 962 49.03 -18.16 23.44
C MET A 962 49.07 -18.19 21.90
N PRO A 963 47.93 -18.29 21.18
CA PRO A 963 47.90 -18.33 19.70
C PRO A 963 48.08 -16.98 18.98
N ASN A 964 48.50 -17.05 17.71
CA ASN A 964 49.23 -15.99 17.01
C ASN A 964 48.47 -14.74 16.49
N HIS A 965 47.14 -14.64 16.58
CA HIS A 965 46.41 -13.64 15.77
C HIS A 965 46.40 -12.18 16.30
N MET A 966 46.89 -11.91 17.52
CA MET A 966 46.95 -10.54 18.09
C MET A 966 48.28 -9.81 17.88
N LEU A 967 49.26 -10.42 17.22
CA LEU A 967 50.64 -9.89 17.15
C LEU A 967 50.85 -8.71 16.17
N HIS A 968 49.86 -8.37 15.33
CA HIS A 968 50.11 -7.54 14.14
C HIS A 968 49.65 -6.07 14.20
N SER A 969 49.13 -5.60 15.35
CA SER A 969 48.61 -4.22 15.51
C SER A 969 49.29 -3.39 16.62
N LEU A 970 50.39 -3.88 17.19
CA LEU A 970 51.19 -3.17 18.21
C LEU A 970 52.52 -2.61 17.69
N SER A 971 52.82 -2.79 16.40
CA SER A 971 53.90 -2.09 15.71
C SER A 971 53.34 -0.94 14.86
N GLN A 972 54.12 0.15 14.74
CA GLN A 972 53.78 1.43 14.09
C GLN A 972 53.04 2.51 14.92
N VAL A 973 53.50 2.75 16.15
CA VAL A 973 53.44 4.10 16.77
C VAL A 973 54.85 4.53 17.22
N ALA A 974 55.79 4.71 16.27
CA ALA A 974 57.11 5.31 16.52
C ALA A 974 57.93 5.60 15.22
N SER A 975 57.73 6.74 14.55
CA SER A 975 58.78 7.36 13.73
C SER A 975 58.49 8.82 13.31
N HIS A 976 59.58 9.60 13.18
CA HIS A 976 59.71 10.93 12.55
C HIS A 976 59.16 12.21 13.22
N THR A 977 60.06 12.88 13.93
CA THR A 977 60.16 14.36 14.01
C THR A 977 61.39 14.86 13.20
N PRO A 978 61.30 15.97 12.46
CA PRO A 978 62.43 16.81 12.04
C PRO A 978 62.56 18.09 12.91
N HIS A 979 63.63 18.89 12.74
CA HIS A 979 63.94 20.02 13.65
C HIS A 979 64.75 21.17 13.01
N TYR A 980 64.70 22.36 13.63
CA TYR A 980 65.43 23.62 13.33
C TYR A 980 65.07 24.37 12.02
N PRO A 981 65.36 25.70 11.88
CA PRO A 981 66.15 26.61 12.73
C PRO A 981 65.41 27.88 13.28
N HIS A 982 66.16 28.87 13.79
CA HIS A 982 65.70 30.01 14.63
C HIS A 982 65.05 31.22 13.93
N THR A 983 64.25 31.96 14.71
CA THR A 983 63.70 33.33 14.48
C THR A 983 64.77 34.44 14.39
N PRO A 984 64.53 35.55 13.64
CA PRO A 984 63.88 36.74 14.24
C PRO A 984 62.97 37.58 13.29
N GLY A 985 62.00 38.33 13.85
CA GLY A 985 61.30 39.43 13.12
C GLY A 985 59.87 39.75 13.58
N ALA A 986 59.59 41.02 13.89
CA ALA A 986 58.30 41.60 14.32
C ALA A 986 57.07 41.22 13.43
N TYR A 987 55.84 41.06 13.95
CA TYR A 987 54.96 42.16 14.40
C TYR A 987 53.72 41.72 15.22
N SER A 988 53.24 42.62 16.09
CA SER A 988 51.90 42.77 16.73
C SER A 988 50.96 41.58 17.04
N LEU A 989 50.68 41.46 18.35
CA LEU A 989 49.35 41.60 18.99
C LEU A 989 48.24 40.54 18.73
N HIS A 990 47.98 39.69 19.74
CA HIS A 990 46.77 39.82 20.59
C HIS A 990 46.80 38.85 21.79
N GLN A 991 46.14 39.23 22.90
CA GLN A 991 45.84 38.36 24.04
C GLN A 991 44.53 38.80 24.72
N TYR A 992 43.83 37.86 25.38
CA TYR A 992 42.63 38.00 26.21
C TYR A 992 41.30 38.45 25.57
N PRO A 993 40.21 37.72 25.87
CA PRO A 993 38.86 38.26 25.96
C PRO A 993 38.40 38.40 27.44
N ALA A 994 37.95 39.59 27.83
CA ALA A 994 37.03 39.81 28.96
C ALA A 994 36.49 41.26 28.96
N THR A 995 35.18 41.44 29.13
CA THR A 995 34.56 42.76 29.40
C THR A 995 34.54 43.05 30.91
N PRO A 996 34.47 44.33 31.31
CA PRO A 996 33.22 44.81 31.92
C PRO A 996 32.86 46.26 31.53
N TYR A 997 31.71 46.77 32.01
CA TYR A 997 31.24 48.14 31.78
C TYR A 997 30.45 48.70 32.98
N THR A 998 30.18 50.02 32.98
CA THR A 998 29.37 50.83 33.93
C THR A 998 30.00 51.15 35.30
N PRO A 999 29.54 52.20 36.04
CA PRO A 999 28.59 53.28 35.69
C PRO A 999 29.10 54.74 35.95
N SER A 1000 28.29 55.75 35.59
CA SER A 1000 28.44 57.23 35.83
C SER A 1000 29.61 57.94 35.12
N GLY A 1001 29.55 59.22 34.67
CA GLY A 1001 28.51 60.27 34.62
C GLY A 1001 29.13 61.60 34.10
N GLN A 1002 28.45 62.76 33.92
CA GLN A 1002 27.01 63.08 33.92
C GLN A 1002 26.73 64.55 33.47
N THR A 1003 25.79 64.79 32.53
CA THR A 1003 25.13 66.11 32.21
C THR A 1003 26.02 67.25 31.61
N PRO A 1004 25.49 68.44 31.19
CA PRO A 1004 24.10 68.84 30.80
C PRO A 1004 23.99 69.60 29.42
N PHE A 1005 22.76 70.04 29.10
CA PHE A 1005 22.33 71.21 28.27
C PHE A 1005 21.62 71.04 26.90
N MET A 1006 20.60 71.90 26.74
CA MET A 1006 19.85 72.34 25.54
C MET A 1006 18.97 71.36 24.72
N THR A 1007 17.66 71.35 25.06
CA THR A 1007 16.49 71.78 24.24
C THR A 1007 16.45 71.56 22.70
N PRO A 1008 15.28 71.24 22.09
CA PRO A 1008 13.96 71.79 22.47
C PRO A 1008 12.76 70.82 22.50
N TYR A 1009 11.60 71.38 22.87
CA TYR A 1009 10.24 70.80 22.76
C TYR A 1009 9.55 71.26 21.45
N THR A 1010 8.30 70.81 21.23
CA THR A 1010 7.37 71.14 20.11
C THR A 1010 7.70 70.43 18.77
N THR A 1011 6.81 69.83 17.95
CA THR A 1011 5.33 69.80 17.73
C THR A 1011 4.70 71.04 17.07
N PRO A 1012 3.68 70.91 16.19
CA PRO A 1012 3.40 69.88 15.17
C PRO A 1012 2.98 70.52 13.81
N ARG A 1013 2.30 69.76 12.93
CA ARG A 1013 1.40 70.17 11.80
C ARG A 1013 1.93 70.55 10.40
N TYR A 1014 1.32 69.86 9.42
CA TYR A 1014 0.74 70.31 8.13
C TYR A 1014 1.58 70.67 6.89
N GLY A 1015 1.17 70.05 5.77
CA GLY A 1015 1.33 70.52 4.39
C GLY A 1015 1.48 69.37 3.39
N SER A 1016 0.59 69.13 2.42
CA SER A 1016 -0.80 69.60 2.24
C SER A 1016 -1.58 68.67 1.27
N GLY A 1017 -2.92 68.71 1.27
CA GLY A 1017 -3.80 67.96 0.35
C GLY A 1017 -4.11 66.53 0.84
N MET A 1018 -5.35 66.04 0.99
CA MET A 1018 -6.63 66.27 0.30
C MET A 1018 -6.66 65.90 -1.19
N THR A 1019 -7.11 64.68 -1.47
CA THR A 1019 -8.00 64.39 -2.62
C THR A 1019 -8.98 63.27 -2.25
N PRO A 1020 -10.28 63.42 -2.55
CA PRO A 1020 -11.27 62.34 -2.46
C PRO A 1020 -11.53 61.70 -3.83
N GLY A 1021 -12.37 60.65 -3.84
CA GLY A 1021 -13.51 60.45 -4.75
C GLY A 1021 -13.38 60.57 -6.29
N HIS A 1022 -13.98 59.58 -6.94
CA HIS A 1022 -14.66 59.65 -8.25
C HIS A 1022 -13.86 59.86 -9.56
N GLN A 1023 -14.43 59.23 -10.61
CA GLN A 1023 -14.51 59.67 -12.01
C GLN A 1023 -13.23 59.69 -12.87
N SER A 1024 -13.12 58.65 -13.71
CA SER A 1024 -13.18 58.68 -15.19
C SER A 1024 -13.32 60.03 -15.91
N ILE A 1025 -12.91 60.09 -17.20
CA ILE A 1025 -12.81 61.23 -18.19
C ILE A 1025 -11.31 61.51 -18.44
N MET A 1026 -10.72 61.58 -19.64
CA MET A 1026 -11.07 61.51 -21.09
C MET A 1026 -9.80 60.96 -21.84
N SER A 1027 -9.66 60.71 -23.15
CA SER A 1027 -10.51 60.47 -24.37
C SER A 1027 -9.52 60.05 -25.48
N SER A 1028 -9.82 59.22 -26.47
CA SER A 1028 -10.77 59.41 -27.59
C SER A 1028 -11.53 58.10 -27.88
N GLY A 1029 -12.73 58.08 -28.48
CA GLY A 1029 -13.22 58.86 -29.63
C GLY A 1029 -12.90 58.07 -30.91
N SER A 1030 -13.86 57.62 -31.73
CA SER A 1030 -15.19 58.21 -31.98
C SER A 1030 -16.25 57.22 -32.54
N ILE A 1031 -17.54 57.53 -32.30
CA ILE A 1031 -18.70 57.52 -33.26
C ILE A 1031 -19.03 56.17 -33.98
N THR A 1032 -20.26 55.62 -34.02
CA THR A 1032 -21.61 56.23 -34.11
C THR A 1032 -22.72 55.37 -33.44
N SER A 1033 -23.89 55.98 -33.19
CA SER A 1033 -25.21 55.32 -32.96
C SER A 1033 -26.27 56.20 -33.68
N PRO A 1034 -27.60 55.93 -33.75
CA PRO A 1034 -28.52 55.42 -32.70
C PRO A 1034 -29.22 54.12 -33.21
N GLN A 1035 -30.44 53.65 -32.89
CA GLN A 1035 -31.68 54.23 -32.31
C GLN A 1035 -32.38 53.31 -31.28
N SER A 1036 -33.51 53.84 -30.80
CA SER A 1036 -34.35 53.52 -29.65
C SER A 1036 -35.68 52.82 -29.98
N SER A 1037 -36.21 52.01 -29.05
CA SER A 1037 -37.61 52.13 -28.60
C SER A 1037 -37.91 51.37 -27.29
N THR A 1038 -38.88 51.86 -26.55
CA THR A 1038 -39.61 51.26 -25.40
C THR A 1038 -41.11 51.51 -25.66
N PRO A 1039 -42.11 50.88 -24.99
CA PRO A 1039 -42.20 50.47 -23.58
C PRO A 1039 -42.65 48.98 -23.41
N GLY A 1040 -43.01 48.43 -22.24
CA GLY A 1040 -43.23 49.01 -20.91
C GLY A 1040 -43.44 47.97 -19.79
N GLN A 1041 -43.77 48.45 -18.59
CA GLN A 1041 -43.97 47.69 -17.34
C GLN A 1041 -45.43 47.87 -16.84
N PRO A 1042 -45.86 47.07 -15.84
CA PRO A 1042 -46.10 47.75 -14.56
C PRO A 1042 -45.66 47.01 -13.27
N VAL A 1043 -44.75 47.64 -12.52
CA VAL A 1043 -44.83 48.09 -11.09
C VAL A 1043 -45.55 47.15 -10.08
N PHE A 1044 -44.99 46.79 -8.90
CA PHE A 1044 -44.79 47.73 -7.77
C PHE A 1044 -43.77 47.33 -6.65
N LEU A 1045 -42.86 48.28 -6.35
CA LEU A 1045 -42.19 48.67 -5.09
C LEU A 1045 -41.42 47.71 -4.12
N HIS A 1046 -40.31 48.25 -3.60
CA HIS A 1046 -39.55 47.88 -2.38
C HIS A 1046 -40.08 48.68 -1.14
N PRO A 1047 -39.43 48.77 0.07
CA PRO A 1047 -38.20 48.14 0.61
C PRO A 1047 -38.22 47.67 2.10
N GLY A 1048 -37.14 47.01 2.56
CA GLY A 1048 -36.47 47.37 3.84
C GLY A 1048 -36.60 46.51 5.12
N SER A 1049 -35.45 46.00 5.59
CA SER A 1049 -35.01 45.81 7.00
C SER A 1049 -35.66 44.81 8.01
N ILE A 1050 -34.82 43.86 8.46
CA ILE A 1050 -34.58 43.39 9.86
C ILE A 1050 -35.66 42.53 10.59
N THR A 1051 -35.41 41.19 10.63
CA THR A 1051 -35.64 40.12 11.67
C THR A 1051 -36.97 40.03 12.50
N PRO A 1052 -37.36 38.87 13.15
CA PRO A 1052 -36.62 37.60 13.42
C PRO A 1052 -37.38 36.24 13.23
N SER A 1053 -36.59 35.14 13.33
CA SER A 1053 -36.90 33.80 13.92
C SER A 1053 -38.01 32.83 13.43
N HIS A 1054 -37.56 31.62 13.00
CA HIS A 1054 -38.18 30.28 13.16
C HIS A 1054 -39.50 29.92 12.41
N ARG A 1055 -39.82 28.64 12.06
CA ARG A 1055 -39.23 27.30 12.38
C ARG A 1055 -39.58 26.22 11.32
N THR A 1056 -39.20 24.96 11.59
CA THR A 1056 -39.57 23.68 10.90
C THR A 1056 -38.67 23.30 9.68
N PRO A 1057 -38.64 22.03 9.21
CA PRO A 1057 -37.51 21.16 9.60
C PRO A 1057 -36.84 20.36 8.46
N VAL A 1058 -35.56 20.00 8.64
CA VAL A 1058 -34.85 19.02 7.80
C VAL A 1058 -33.99 18.13 8.71
N ALA A 1059 -34.04 16.81 8.48
CA ALA A 1059 -33.07 15.86 9.03
C ALA A 1059 -31.98 15.60 7.98
N ASN A 1060 -30.71 15.54 8.40
CA ASN A 1060 -29.63 15.15 7.49
C ASN A 1060 -28.50 14.43 8.24
N PHE A 1061 -27.96 13.37 7.65
CA PHE A 1061 -26.81 12.61 8.17
C PHE A 1061 -25.51 13.27 7.71
N HIS A 1062 -24.41 13.16 8.49
CA HIS A 1062 -23.08 12.83 7.95
C HIS A 1062 -22.03 12.50 9.05
N ARG A 1063 -21.19 11.49 8.75
CA ARG A 1063 -19.80 11.18 9.21
C ARG A 1063 -19.35 11.50 10.66
N PRO A 1064 -18.90 10.49 11.44
CA PRO A 1064 -18.17 10.69 12.70
C PRO A 1064 -16.63 10.69 12.51
N GLY A 1065 -15.89 11.40 13.38
CA GLY A 1065 -14.43 11.30 13.46
C GLY A 1065 -13.76 12.23 14.47
N GLY A 1066 -13.32 11.68 15.61
CA GLY A 1066 -12.38 12.33 16.55
C GLY A 1066 -12.98 12.81 17.89
N THR A 1067 -12.64 12.11 19.00
CA THR A 1067 -12.98 12.51 20.37
C THR A 1067 -11.97 11.99 21.40
N HIS A 1068 -11.55 12.84 22.34
CA HIS A 1068 -10.80 12.49 23.56
C HIS A 1068 -10.74 13.72 24.48
N PRO A 1069 -10.59 13.60 25.82
CA PRO A 1069 -11.04 12.57 26.77
C PRO A 1069 -12.11 13.09 27.76
N GLU A 1070 -12.89 12.19 28.41
CA GLU A 1070 -13.25 12.40 29.82
C GLU A 1070 -13.66 11.10 30.57
N ASP A 1071 -13.57 11.19 31.90
CA ASP A 1071 -13.94 10.25 33.00
C ASP A 1071 -13.93 8.71 32.75
N TRP A 1072 -12.89 8.06 33.32
CA TRP A 1072 -12.78 6.60 33.45
C TRP A 1072 -12.99 6.07 34.89
N GLY A 1073 -13.28 6.93 35.87
CA GLY A 1073 -13.34 6.56 37.29
C GLY A 1073 -14.44 5.55 37.61
N LYS A 1074 -15.69 5.89 37.27
CA LYS A 1074 -16.87 5.12 37.73
C LYS A 1074 -17.01 3.71 37.14
N LYS A 1075 -16.37 3.40 36.01
CA LYS A 1075 -16.45 2.05 35.40
C LYS A 1075 -15.43 1.06 35.97
N ALA A 1076 -14.45 1.51 36.76
CA ALA A 1076 -13.48 0.63 37.40
C ALA A 1076 -14.08 -0.15 38.59
N GLU A 1077 -14.93 0.50 39.40
CA GLU A 1077 -15.46 -0.08 40.65
C GLU A 1077 -16.46 -1.22 40.38
N GLU A 1078 -17.36 -1.06 39.40
CA GLU A 1078 -18.34 -2.08 39.02
C GLU A 1078 -17.68 -3.38 38.48
N TRP A 1079 -16.50 -3.27 37.86
CA TRP A 1079 -15.76 -4.43 37.34
C TRP A 1079 -15.07 -5.24 38.45
N VAL A 1080 -14.64 -4.58 39.53
CA VAL A 1080 -14.01 -5.24 40.69
C VAL A 1080 -15.04 -6.00 41.52
N ALA A 1081 -16.25 -5.45 41.70
CA ALA A 1081 -17.33 -6.11 42.44
C ALA A 1081 -17.73 -7.46 41.82
N LYS A 1082 -17.82 -7.52 40.48
CA LYS A 1082 -18.38 -8.68 39.76
C LYS A 1082 -17.42 -9.89 39.61
N LYS A 1083 -16.27 -9.87 40.31
CA LYS A 1083 -15.20 -10.90 40.19
C LYS A 1083 -14.90 -11.65 41.50
N ARG A 1084 -15.73 -11.50 42.54
CA ARG A 1084 -15.57 -12.20 43.83
C ARG A 1084 -16.50 -13.40 44.07
N GLU A 1085 -17.54 -13.59 43.26
CA GLU A 1085 -18.40 -14.79 43.30
C GLU A 1085 -18.23 -15.64 42.03
N ASN A 1086 -17.19 -16.50 42.03
CA ASN A 1086 -17.16 -17.87 41.47
C ASN A 1086 -15.71 -18.36 41.30
N ALA A 1087 -15.15 -18.99 42.34
CA ALA A 1087 -13.81 -19.58 42.30
C ALA A 1087 -13.64 -20.73 43.32
N SER A 1088 -14.38 -21.85 43.17
CA SER A 1088 -14.29 -22.98 44.10
C SER A 1088 -14.32 -24.38 43.43
N ARG A 1089 -13.15 -24.75 42.88
CA ARG A 1089 -12.60 -26.12 42.75
C ARG A 1089 -13.26 -27.15 41.80
N THR A 1090 -12.43 -28.13 41.45
CA THR A 1090 -12.62 -29.36 40.63
C THR A 1090 -12.77 -30.58 41.59
N PRO A 1091 -12.76 -31.90 41.20
CA PRO A 1091 -12.59 -32.53 39.87
C PRO A 1091 -13.44 -33.78 39.50
N ARG A 1092 -13.44 -34.10 38.18
CA ARG A 1092 -13.39 -35.42 37.50
C ARG A 1092 -13.74 -36.72 38.26
N SER A 1093 -14.78 -37.45 37.80
CA SER A 1093 -14.79 -38.93 37.65
C SER A 1093 -16.03 -39.46 36.88
N THR A 1094 -15.96 -40.72 36.41
CA THR A 1094 -17.02 -41.57 35.81
C THR A 1094 -16.71 -43.04 36.20
N PRO A 1095 -17.55 -44.08 35.96
CA PRO A 1095 -18.91 -44.12 35.40
C PRO A 1095 -19.92 -44.93 36.27
N ASN A 1096 -21.15 -45.15 35.76
CA ASN A 1096 -21.81 -46.46 35.53
C ASN A 1096 -23.35 -46.47 35.80
N SER A 1097 -24.01 -47.41 35.10
CA SER A 1097 -25.42 -47.78 34.96
C SER A 1097 -26.42 -47.62 36.13
N GLY A 1098 -27.68 -47.36 35.75
CA GLY A 1098 -28.86 -47.50 36.62
C GLY A 1098 -30.18 -47.09 35.96
N THR A 1099 -31.00 -48.05 35.52
CA THR A 1099 -32.46 -47.87 35.36
C THR A 1099 -33.16 -48.90 36.25
N PRO A 1100 -34.32 -48.57 36.83
CA PRO A 1100 -35.56 -49.13 36.29
C PRO A 1100 -36.77 -48.17 36.35
N ARG A 1101 -37.95 -48.66 35.96
CA ARG A 1101 -39.23 -47.93 35.92
C ARG A 1101 -40.09 -48.12 37.19
N HIS A 1102 -41.11 -47.25 37.28
CA HIS A 1102 -42.44 -47.42 37.90
C HIS A 1102 -42.61 -47.24 39.42
N GLY A 1103 -43.69 -46.52 39.75
CA GLY A 1103 -44.26 -46.29 41.08
C GLY A 1103 -45.43 -45.31 41.00
N THR A 1104 -46.62 -45.77 40.60
CA THR A 1104 -47.89 -45.00 40.65
C THR A 1104 -48.62 -45.28 41.97
N PRO A 1105 -49.58 -44.43 42.42
CA PRO A 1105 -50.99 -44.70 42.05
C PRO A 1105 -51.99 -43.51 42.06
N ARG A 1106 -53.09 -43.64 41.27
CA ARG A 1106 -54.49 -43.19 41.56
C ARG A 1106 -54.85 -41.68 41.59
N ASP A 1107 -56.11 -41.25 41.36
CA ASP A 1107 -57.41 -41.91 41.03
C ASP A 1107 -58.31 -40.98 40.15
N ASP A 1108 -59.45 -41.48 39.63
CA ASP A 1108 -60.39 -40.85 38.66
C ASP A 1108 -61.46 -39.86 39.20
N ALA A 1109 -62.04 -38.98 38.33
CA ALA A 1109 -63.51 -38.90 38.04
C ALA A 1109 -64.07 -37.67 37.22
N ASN A 1110 -64.52 -37.93 35.97
CA ASN A 1110 -65.80 -37.50 35.32
C ASN A 1110 -66.35 -36.03 35.18
N LYS A 1111 -66.53 -35.63 33.89
CA LYS A 1111 -67.78 -35.15 33.19
C LYS A 1111 -68.25 -33.67 33.06
N ASN A 1112 -68.76 -33.40 31.83
CA ASN A 1112 -69.78 -32.43 31.33
C ASN A 1112 -69.34 -31.07 30.72
N ARG A 1113 -70.04 -30.43 29.74
CA ARG A 1113 -70.79 -30.91 28.52
C ARG A 1113 -71.36 -29.74 27.65
N THR A 1114 -71.05 -29.66 26.33
CA THR A 1114 -71.91 -29.18 25.18
C THR A 1114 -72.51 -27.74 25.17
N PRO A 1115 -72.89 -27.07 24.03
CA PRO A 1115 -73.58 -27.51 22.77
C PRO A 1115 -72.72 -27.40 21.48
N ARG A 1116 -73.03 -27.86 20.23
CA ARG A 1116 -74.23 -28.08 19.36
C ARG A 1116 -74.85 -26.81 18.75
N TYR A 1117 -75.31 -26.71 17.48
CA TYR A 1117 -75.41 -27.59 16.27
C TYR A 1117 -74.84 -26.78 15.04
N ALA A 1118 -74.90 -27.09 13.73
CA ALA A 1118 -75.56 -28.09 12.83
C ALA A 1118 -74.51 -28.59 11.77
N ASP A 1119 -74.70 -29.47 10.77
CA ASP A 1119 -75.73 -29.93 9.79
C ASP A 1119 -75.84 -29.02 8.53
N ASN A 1120 -75.68 -29.50 7.28
CA ASN A 1120 -75.51 -30.88 6.73
C ASN A 1120 -74.50 -30.88 5.53
N ASP A 1121 -74.36 -31.79 4.52
CA ASP A 1121 -75.21 -32.85 3.92
C ASP A 1121 -74.38 -33.98 3.19
N PHE A 1122 -75.01 -34.68 2.22
CA PHE A 1122 -74.65 -35.93 1.48
C PHE A 1122 -73.83 -35.72 0.17
N THR A 1123 -73.26 -36.70 -0.60
CA THR A 1123 -73.23 -38.20 -0.59
C THR A 1123 -71.98 -38.77 -1.33
N SER A 1124 -71.80 -40.11 -1.39
CA SER A 1124 -70.87 -40.83 -2.30
C SER A 1124 -71.54 -42.10 -2.89
N PRO A 1125 -70.99 -42.75 -3.94
CA PRO A 1125 -70.38 -44.08 -3.72
C PRO A 1125 -69.15 -44.47 -4.61
N ARG A 1126 -68.62 -45.67 -4.31
CA ARG A 1126 -67.46 -46.43 -4.88
C ARG A 1126 -67.96 -47.60 -5.80
N PRO A 1127 -67.21 -48.65 -6.28
CA PRO A 1127 -65.87 -49.22 -5.93
C PRO A 1127 -64.97 -49.65 -7.14
N GLY A 1128 -63.84 -50.38 -7.03
CA GLY A 1128 -63.14 -51.06 -5.91
C GLY A 1128 -61.64 -51.34 -6.21
N ALA A 1129 -60.78 -51.61 -5.20
CA ALA A 1129 -60.39 -52.95 -4.68
C ALA A 1129 -59.48 -53.74 -5.66
N ASN A 1130 -58.20 -54.06 -5.38
CA ASN A 1130 -57.56 -54.90 -4.33
C ASN A 1130 -56.01 -54.69 -4.42
N PHE A 1131 -55.05 -55.07 -3.57
CA PHE A 1131 -54.83 -55.48 -2.15
C PHE A 1131 -53.31 -55.86 -2.06
N THR A 1132 -52.74 -56.02 -0.85
CA THR A 1132 -51.46 -56.72 -0.50
C THR A 1132 -50.08 -56.19 -0.96
N SER A 1133 -49.19 -56.05 0.05
CA SER A 1133 -47.71 -55.99 0.01
C SER A 1133 -47.12 -57.41 0.32
N PRO A 1134 -45.84 -57.67 0.74
CA PRO A 1134 -44.66 -56.79 0.96
C PRO A 1134 -43.23 -57.36 0.63
N ARG A 1135 -42.22 -56.47 0.76
CA ARG A 1135 -40.86 -56.67 1.38
C ARG A 1135 -39.69 -57.43 0.70
N TYR A 1136 -38.50 -56.82 0.89
CA TYR A 1136 -37.15 -57.37 1.19
C TYR A 1136 -36.07 -57.68 0.10
N SER A 1137 -34.98 -56.89 0.18
CA SER A 1137 -33.51 -57.22 0.15
C SER A 1137 -32.70 -57.65 -1.11
N ASN A 1138 -31.67 -56.82 -1.37
CA ASN A 1138 -30.22 -57.11 -1.54
C ASN A 1138 -29.58 -57.80 -2.78
N TRP A 1139 -28.41 -57.22 -3.15
CA TRP A 1139 -27.15 -57.83 -3.68
C TRP A 1139 -27.24 -58.80 -4.87
N ASN A 1140 -26.75 -58.45 -6.07
CA ASN A 1140 -25.33 -58.23 -6.47
C ASN A 1140 -25.29 -57.55 -7.87
N LYS A 1141 -24.28 -56.82 -8.36
CA LYS A 1141 -22.79 -56.91 -8.34
C LYS A 1141 -22.22 -57.90 -9.39
N VAL A 1142 -21.16 -57.47 -10.10
CA VAL A 1142 -20.47 -58.14 -11.25
C VAL A 1142 -21.32 -58.06 -12.55
N ALA A 1143 -21.03 -57.22 -13.55
CA ALA A 1143 -19.84 -56.98 -14.39
C ALA A 1143 -19.65 -58.04 -15.50
N GLY A 1144 -19.60 -57.61 -16.77
CA GLY A 1144 -19.45 -58.51 -17.92
C GLY A 1144 -19.70 -57.88 -19.31
N THR A 1145 -18.70 -57.18 -19.84
CA THR A 1145 -18.45 -57.10 -21.30
C THR A 1145 -17.84 -58.45 -21.77
N PRO A 1146 -17.69 -58.78 -23.09
CA PRO A 1146 -17.70 -57.88 -24.27
C PRO A 1146 -18.39 -58.43 -25.56
N ASN A 1147 -18.32 -57.65 -26.66
CA ASN A 1147 -18.13 -58.06 -28.08
C ASN A 1147 -19.03 -59.18 -28.69
N SER A 1148 -19.59 -59.10 -29.92
CA SER A 1148 -19.20 -58.37 -31.13
C SER A 1148 -20.03 -58.83 -32.37
N HIS A 1149 -19.70 -58.29 -33.56
CA HIS A 1149 -19.75 -58.92 -34.91
C HIS A 1149 -21.01 -58.82 -35.82
N ILE A 1150 -20.70 -58.76 -37.15
CA ILE A 1150 -21.49 -59.18 -38.35
C ILE A 1150 -22.59 -58.20 -38.87
N SER A 1151 -22.81 -57.99 -40.19
CA SER A 1151 -21.95 -58.17 -41.41
C SER A 1151 -22.60 -57.64 -42.73
N ALA A 1152 -21.76 -57.10 -43.64
CA ALA A 1152 -21.81 -57.18 -45.13
C ALA A 1152 -22.88 -56.45 -46.01
N TYR A 1153 -22.52 -56.36 -47.31
CA TYR A 1153 -23.26 -55.93 -48.52
C TYR A 1153 -23.47 -54.39 -48.71
N GLU A 1154 -23.28 -53.78 -49.89
CA GLU A 1154 -22.83 -54.27 -51.22
C GLU A 1154 -22.14 -53.17 -52.10
N ASP A 1155 -21.52 -53.62 -53.20
CA ASP A 1155 -20.73 -53.01 -54.30
C ASP A 1155 -21.21 -51.68 -54.97
N ALA A 1156 -20.42 -50.89 -55.76
CA ALA A 1156 -18.96 -50.90 -56.08
C ALA A 1156 -18.44 -49.68 -56.93
N ASN A 1157 -17.09 -49.56 -57.02
CA ASN A 1157 -16.23 -49.07 -58.14
C ASN A 1157 -16.13 -47.56 -58.51
N TYR A 1158 -15.03 -47.01 -59.06
CA TYR A 1158 -13.65 -47.47 -59.51
C TYR A 1158 -12.72 -46.22 -59.70
N ASP A 1159 -11.39 -46.23 -59.92
CA ASP A 1159 -10.23 -47.09 -59.52
C ASP A 1159 -8.95 -46.21 -59.39
N ALA A 1160 -8.61 -45.79 -58.16
CA ALA A 1160 -7.21 -45.61 -57.72
C ALA A 1160 -6.39 -44.46 -58.39
N ARG A 1161 -5.07 -44.25 -58.17
CA ARG A 1161 -3.88 -45.02 -57.68
C ARG A 1161 -2.88 -44.03 -56.98
N SER A 1162 -1.87 -44.40 -56.17
CA SER A 1162 -1.50 -45.67 -55.49
C SER A 1162 -0.19 -45.57 -54.66
N LEU A 1163 -0.25 -45.77 -53.32
CA LEU A 1163 0.69 -46.57 -52.47
C LEU A 1163 2.19 -46.11 -52.35
N LYS A 1164 3.10 -46.61 -51.47
CA LYS A 1164 3.21 -47.75 -50.49
C LYS A 1164 4.35 -47.40 -49.46
N SER A 1165 4.25 -47.47 -48.12
CA SER A 1165 4.31 -48.66 -47.20
C SER A 1165 5.66 -48.79 -46.37
N PRO A 1166 5.88 -49.72 -45.38
CA PRO A 1166 5.89 -49.32 -43.94
C PRO A 1166 6.80 -50.05 -42.88
N ARG A 1167 7.06 -49.41 -41.69
CA ARG A 1167 7.24 -49.99 -40.30
C ARG A 1167 8.34 -51.09 -40.02
N PRO A 1168 8.54 -51.65 -38.78
CA PRO A 1168 8.51 -51.19 -37.35
C PRO A 1168 9.82 -51.67 -36.58
N PRO A 1169 9.92 -52.11 -35.28
CA PRO A 1169 9.28 -51.84 -33.97
C PRO A 1169 10.26 -51.29 -32.83
N PRO A 1170 10.49 -51.83 -31.58
CA PRO A 1170 10.08 -51.15 -30.32
C PRO A 1170 11.03 -51.11 -29.06
N ALA A 1171 10.55 -50.45 -27.97
CA ALA A 1171 10.64 -50.80 -26.51
C ALA A 1171 11.63 -50.13 -25.49
N GLN A 1172 11.03 -49.48 -24.47
CA GLN A 1172 11.33 -49.32 -23.00
C GLN A 1172 12.74 -49.10 -22.39
N GLY A 1173 12.83 -48.18 -21.38
CA GLY A 1173 13.96 -47.93 -20.46
C GLY A 1173 13.56 -47.11 -19.19
N LYS A 1174 14.46 -46.94 -18.19
CA LYS A 1174 14.17 -46.31 -16.85
C LYS A 1174 15.18 -45.21 -16.42
N TYR A 1175 14.85 -44.52 -15.31
CA TYR A 1175 15.54 -43.38 -14.63
C TYR A 1175 17.05 -43.55 -14.27
N ASP A 1176 17.81 -42.42 -14.37
CA ASP A 1176 18.76 -41.75 -13.42
C ASP A 1176 19.61 -42.53 -12.36
N PRO A 1177 20.72 -41.98 -11.76
CA PRO A 1177 21.29 -40.61 -11.84
C PRO A 1177 22.86 -40.44 -11.88
N TYR A 1178 23.35 -39.18 -12.09
CA TYR A 1178 24.75 -38.66 -11.93
C TYR A 1178 25.86 -39.34 -12.81
N GLU A 1179 27.01 -38.75 -13.18
CA GLU A 1179 27.72 -37.47 -12.84
C GLU A 1179 28.65 -37.01 -14.03
N LEU A 1180 29.24 -35.80 -13.94
CA LEU A 1180 30.45 -35.29 -14.65
C LEU A 1180 30.57 -35.39 -16.20
N GLY A 1181 30.52 -34.24 -16.90
CA GLY A 1181 30.61 -34.15 -18.38
C GLY A 1181 31.89 -33.51 -18.97
N GLN A 1182 31.93 -33.31 -20.31
CA GLN A 1182 32.98 -32.53 -21.00
C GLN A 1182 32.63 -32.11 -22.45
N GLY A 1183 32.62 -30.79 -22.73
CA GLY A 1183 32.72 -30.20 -24.10
C GLY A 1183 31.50 -30.36 -25.04
N LYS A 1184 31.40 -29.66 -26.18
CA LYS A 1184 32.11 -28.47 -26.73
C LYS A 1184 31.13 -27.64 -27.59
N SER A 1185 31.28 -26.32 -27.62
CA SER A 1185 30.60 -25.43 -28.59
C SER A 1185 31.59 -24.35 -29.12
N PRO A 1186 31.61 -24.04 -30.43
CA PRO A 1186 32.60 -23.14 -31.02
C PRO A 1186 32.28 -21.64 -30.82
N ARG A 1187 33.31 -20.79 -30.94
CA ARG A 1187 33.25 -19.32 -30.83
C ARG A 1187 33.63 -18.64 -32.14
N TYR A 1188 33.08 -17.45 -32.40
CA TYR A 1188 33.76 -16.26 -32.98
C TYR A 1188 32.99 -15.03 -32.44
N SER A 1189 33.47 -14.15 -31.53
CA SER A 1189 34.71 -13.35 -31.37
C SER A 1189 34.65 -11.97 -32.05
N LEU A 1190 34.79 -10.91 -31.25
CA LEU A 1190 34.58 -9.48 -31.59
C LEU A 1190 35.89 -8.66 -31.69
N THR A 1191 35.73 -7.35 -31.94
CA THR A 1191 36.63 -6.18 -31.63
C THR A 1191 37.55 -5.65 -32.75
N PRO A 1192 38.07 -4.38 -32.67
CA PRO A 1192 37.31 -3.12 -32.54
C PRO A 1192 37.89 -1.90 -33.35
N ARG A 1193 37.20 -0.73 -33.29
CA ARG A 1193 37.50 0.67 -33.79
C ARG A 1193 36.52 1.14 -34.90
N SER A 1194 36.21 2.43 -35.12
CA SER A 1194 36.68 3.72 -34.57
C SER A 1194 35.60 4.83 -34.52
N THR A 1195 35.92 5.98 -33.91
CA THR A 1195 35.12 7.21 -33.73
C THR A 1195 34.65 7.95 -35.00
N PRO A 1196 33.51 8.68 -34.96
CA PRO A 1196 33.17 9.77 -35.89
C PRO A 1196 33.54 11.18 -35.36
N ARG A 1197 33.46 12.21 -36.22
CA ARG A 1197 33.73 13.64 -35.94
C ARG A 1197 32.49 14.53 -36.16
N THR A 1198 32.50 15.73 -35.59
CA THR A 1198 31.50 16.81 -35.73
C THR A 1198 31.70 17.70 -36.97
N ILE A 1199 30.61 18.10 -37.65
CA ILE A 1199 30.49 19.30 -38.53
C ILE A 1199 29.10 19.95 -38.30
N ASN A 1200 28.95 21.26 -38.56
CA ASN A 1200 27.84 22.10 -38.10
C ASN A 1200 26.81 22.52 -39.18
N SER A 1201 25.51 22.49 -38.83
CA SER A 1201 24.48 23.54 -39.08
C SER A 1201 24.09 23.94 -40.54
N PRO A 1202 23.06 24.80 -40.77
CA PRO A 1202 21.66 24.66 -40.31
C PRO A 1202 20.59 25.04 -41.39
N ARG A 1203 19.31 24.62 -41.25
CA ARG A 1203 18.15 25.38 -41.79
C ARG A 1203 16.77 24.95 -41.23
N SER A 1204 15.90 25.96 -41.08
CA SER A 1204 14.42 25.95 -41.00
C SER A 1204 13.66 24.67 -40.62
N MET A 1205 12.90 24.72 -39.51
CA MET A 1205 11.69 23.91 -39.33
C MET A 1205 10.44 24.69 -39.75
N SER A 1206 9.45 24.00 -40.31
CA SER A 1206 8.06 24.45 -40.35
C SER A 1206 7.24 23.64 -39.34
N LEU A 1207 6.13 24.20 -38.87
CA LEU A 1207 5.09 23.45 -38.16
C LEU A 1207 4.19 22.73 -39.18
N GLY A 1208 3.64 21.59 -38.80
CA GLY A 1208 2.69 20.81 -39.61
C GLY A 1208 2.59 19.36 -39.16
N ASP A 1209 1.42 19.02 -38.59
CA ASP A 1209 0.77 17.71 -38.48
C ASP A 1209 1.49 16.50 -37.83
N SER A 1210 0.70 15.62 -37.23
CA SER A 1210 1.18 14.43 -36.50
C SER A 1210 0.09 13.36 -36.43
N THR A 1211 -0.17 12.70 -37.56
CA THR A 1211 -1.03 11.52 -37.64
C THR A 1211 -0.27 10.29 -37.10
N PRO A 1212 -0.86 9.46 -36.22
CA PRO A 1212 -0.28 8.17 -35.86
C PRO A 1212 -0.45 7.18 -37.00
N LEU A 1213 0.64 6.55 -37.44
CA LEU A 1213 0.58 5.39 -38.34
C LEU A 1213 0.23 4.14 -37.54
N TYR A 1214 -0.60 3.27 -38.13
CA TYR A 1214 -0.74 1.88 -37.70
C TYR A 1214 0.54 1.11 -38.08
N ASP A 1215 0.90 0.12 -37.28
CA ASP A 1215 2.06 -0.75 -37.51
C ASP A 1215 1.56 -2.19 -37.58
N GLU A 1216 1.51 -2.76 -38.80
CA GLU A 1216 1.02 -4.11 -39.04
C GLU A 1216 2.14 -5.15 -38.88
N SER A 1217 2.09 -5.93 -37.81
CA SER A 1217 2.78 -7.23 -37.79
C SER A 1217 2.12 -8.26 -36.87
N ILE A 1218 1.94 -9.44 -37.48
CA ILE A 1218 1.45 -10.76 -37.02
C ILE A 1218 1.69 -11.05 -35.52
#